data_AF-A0A4Q4VFU3-F1
#
_entry.id   AF-A0A4Q4VFU3-F1
#
_cell.length_a   1.000
_cell.length_b   1.000
_cell.length_c   1.000
_cell.angle_alpha   90.00
_cell.angle_beta   90.00
_cell.angle_gamma   90.00
#
_symmetry.space_group_name_H-M   'P 1'
#
loop_
_entity.id
_entity.type
_entity.pdbx_description
1 polymer ?
#
loop_
_entity_poly.entity_id
_entity_poly.type
_entity_poly.pdbx_seq_one_letter_code
_entity_poly.pdbx_strand_id
1 'polypeptide(L)'
;MDGKHLTKGDQRPAYGHRLIPHVIDEKSQSDPDGEALSIPPADNPEHGWRRVSWKEYASSINHMARRIVETCGEPVPVAAIKVGYKAFLISPRNSHEGQISLFYATDLPLHLIPPDTRGDGPAVAARAGYEGGPVDEHDTQDLYKPHPDLPNHWLYNIIVFSNGEKLNPITIEEIVESHPQIRRALVTRLFPRAGNGTIQRAAAVRLYKDEIDTLYEQQGRFSDAEAPGINVESEDALIDSIPNVFRTRPGGEGLEPDNDFFSGGVDSLQVIGAARLLKSGLEAAGFHVGEAAMSTRVIYSNPTPRRLAHTRATCPGRQTEGQTVILTGSTGMLGSYMLDLLVRNPSVKKVICLNRADDGGARRQAKAMRERGLASNYSEKTELYHADMSRSDFGLPVDVFERLLRQADRLIHNAWSVKSSIPIESFEPHLRSVRRVADFATRASKRVAVAFVSSIGTIDWWNARGRGLVLEQRLEDVSLPGNGYGRSKMIGSLVPEDAARVGDFPAVSIRVGQVAGPQGEAGAWNRQEWLPSIVASSVHLGALPSHLAVIERVGWTPSERIACLVLEALGVTQKLTAERITGYYHGVNPSETAWGELALAVQRFYGDERISKLVSFSEWVDLLGKSQADDTQSLEKNPAVKLPDFYRGMASAHEAGHGSVVFEMTRTKECSPTMKATRAITPELMMHWCKQWDI
;
A
#
# COMPACT_ATOMS: atom_id res chain seq x y z
N MET A 1 69.48 29.11 23.21
CA MET A 1 69.63 30.46 22.63
C MET A 1 70.61 30.38 21.47
N ASP A 2 70.52 31.36 20.59
CA ASP A 2 71.37 31.65 19.42
C ASP A 2 70.93 31.04 18.09
N GLY A 3 70.30 31.93 17.31
CA GLY A 3 69.71 31.66 16.02
C GLY A 3 70.71 31.62 14.87
N LYS A 4 70.24 31.06 13.77
CA LYS A 4 70.65 31.45 12.42
C LYS A 4 69.41 31.50 11.53
N HIS A 5 69.16 32.69 10.99
CA HIS A 5 68.37 32.89 9.80
C HIS A 5 68.84 31.93 8.70
N LEU A 6 67.92 31.18 8.10
CA LEU A 6 68.09 30.66 6.74
C LEU A 6 67.00 31.27 5.87
N THR A 7 67.47 31.88 4.80
CA THR A 7 66.83 32.74 3.83
C THR A 7 65.78 32.05 2.97
N LYS A 8 64.76 32.81 2.54
CA LYS A 8 63.87 32.50 1.41
C LYS A 8 64.72 32.13 0.17
N GLY A 9 64.57 30.90 -0.29
CA GLY A 9 65.10 30.43 -1.58
C GLY A 9 64.50 29.08 -1.93
N ASP A 10 63.58 29.08 -2.90
CA ASP A 10 63.12 27.93 -3.70
C ASP A 10 62.71 26.63 -2.99
N GLN A 11 61.91 26.70 -1.92
CA GLN A 11 61.09 25.55 -1.57
C GLN A 11 59.81 25.55 -2.41
N ARG A 12 59.84 24.79 -3.50
CA ARG A 12 58.61 24.32 -4.17
C ARG A 12 57.70 23.72 -3.07
N PRO A 13 56.38 24.03 -3.04
CA PRO A 13 55.47 23.43 -2.06
C PRO A 13 55.65 21.91 -2.05
N ALA A 14 55.64 21.28 -0.87
CA ALA A 14 55.65 19.82 -0.75
C ALA A 14 54.30 19.27 -1.24
N TYR A 15 54.14 19.18 -2.55
CA TYR A 15 52.95 18.67 -3.19
C TYR A 15 52.76 17.19 -2.85
N GLY A 16 51.52 16.78 -2.54
CA GLY A 16 51.20 15.43 -2.07
C GLY A 16 51.07 15.26 -0.55
N HIS A 17 51.42 16.28 0.25
CA HIS A 17 51.36 16.25 1.73
C HIS A 17 50.32 17.22 2.34
N ARG A 18 49.37 17.72 1.54
CA ARG A 18 48.36 18.69 1.99
C ARG A 18 46.96 18.17 1.71
N LEU A 19 46.08 18.23 2.72
CA LEU A 19 44.67 17.93 2.53
C LEU A 19 44.01 19.01 1.68
N ILE A 20 43.10 18.62 0.78
CA ILE A 20 42.38 19.52 -0.13
C ILE A 20 41.76 20.74 0.58
N PRO A 21 41.11 20.62 1.77
CA PRO A 21 40.59 21.78 2.48
C PRO A 21 41.64 22.84 2.82
N HIS A 22 42.87 22.42 3.18
CA HIS A 22 43.96 23.35 3.47
C HIS A 22 44.44 24.04 2.20
N VAL A 23 44.45 23.34 1.06
CA VAL A 23 44.78 23.95 -0.24
C VAL A 23 43.70 24.95 -0.66
N ILE A 24 42.43 24.63 -0.43
CA ILE A 24 41.31 25.54 -0.72
C ILE A 24 41.38 26.79 0.16
N ASP A 25 41.62 26.63 1.46
CA ASP A 25 41.75 27.76 2.40
C ASP A 25 42.98 28.62 2.09
N GLU A 26 44.13 28.00 1.82
CA GLU A 26 45.36 28.68 1.41
C GLU A 26 45.14 29.45 0.09
N LYS A 27 44.55 28.82 -0.92
CA LYS A 27 44.24 29.46 -2.19
C LYS A 27 43.20 30.56 -2.06
N SER A 28 42.17 30.38 -1.23
CA SER A 28 41.20 31.43 -0.91
C SER A 28 41.84 32.64 -0.23
N GLN A 29 42.98 32.48 0.45
CA GLN A 29 43.71 33.59 1.07
C GLN A 29 44.74 34.21 0.12
N SER A 30 45.47 33.38 -0.64
CA SER A 30 46.57 33.82 -1.50
C SER A 30 46.12 34.32 -2.88
N ASP A 31 45.02 33.77 -3.40
CA ASP A 31 44.45 34.06 -4.73
C ASP A 31 42.91 33.97 -4.70
N PRO A 32 42.25 34.84 -3.92
CA PRO A 32 40.81 34.74 -3.63
C PRO A 32 39.93 34.78 -4.89
N ASP A 33 40.33 35.57 -5.89
CA ASP A 33 39.57 35.78 -7.12
C ASP A 33 40.03 34.84 -8.25
N GLY A 34 41.09 34.08 -8.03
CA GLY A 34 41.57 33.00 -8.91
C GLY A 34 40.48 31.96 -9.18
N GLU A 35 40.43 31.44 -10.40
CA GLU A 35 39.50 30.38 -10.78
C GLU A 35 39.84 29.10 -10.01
N ALA A 36 38.90 28.66 -9.16
CA ALA A 36 39.00 27.38 -8.49
C ALA A 36 38.42 26.25 -9.34
N LEU A 37 37.27 26.54 -9.95
CA LEU A 37 36.54 25.64 -10.83
C LEU A 37 35.53 26.46 -11.66
N SER A 38 35.00 25.86 -12.72
CA SER A 38 33.98 26.46 -13.57
C SER A 38 32.76 25.54 -13.64
N ILE A 39 31.56 26.10 -13.52
CA ILE A 39 30.29 25.36 -13.57
C ILE A 39 29.38 25.89 -14.69
N PRO A 40 28.69 25.03 -15.46
CA PRO A 40 27.77 25.50 -16.47
C PRO A 40 26.49 26.09 -15.81
N PRO A 41 25.85 27.12 -16.39
CA PRO A 41 24.63 27.73 -15.82
C PRO A 41 23.40 26.80 -15.80
N ALA A 42 23.43 25.69 -16.53
CA ALA A 42 22.37 24.70 -16.63
C ALA A 42 22.96 23.32 -16.98
N ASP A 43 22.12 22.29 -17.01
CA ASP A 43 22.49 20.88 -17.28
C ASP A 43 23.05 20.65 -18.70
N ASN A 44 23.16 21.69 -19.53
CA ASN A 44 23.75 21.66 -20.86
C ASN A 44 25.03 22.52 -20.94
N PRO A 45 26.22 21.91 -21.10
CA PRO A 45 27.52 22.60 -21.17
C PRO A 45 27.69 23.58 -22.33
N GLU A 46 26.82 23.55 -23.34
CA GLU A 46 26.88 24.47 -24.49
C GLU A 46 26.53 25.92 -24.13
N HIS A 47 25.90 26.17 -22.98
CA HIS A 47 25.53 27.52 -22.52
C HIS A 47 26.68 28.29 -21.82
N GLY A 48 27.92 27.82 -21.99
CA GLY A 48 29.11 28.44 -21.41
C GLY A 48 29.38 28.00 -19.98
N TRP A 49 30.45 28.55 -19.40
CA TRP A 49 30.95 28.17 -18.09
C TRP A 49 31.03 29.40 -17.18
N ARG A 50 30.43 29.30 -16.00
CA ARG A 50 30.54 30.30 -14.93
C ARG A 50 31.74 29.96 -14.06
N ARG A 51 32.73 30.85 -14.06
CA ARG A 51 33.86 30.80 -13.14
C ARG A 51 33.41 30.89 -11.69
N VAL A 52 33.95 30.02 -10.84
CA VAL A 52 33.83 30.03 -9.38
C VAL A 52 35.21 30.31 -8.80
N SER A 53 35.33 31.36 -8.00
CA SER A 53 36.61 31.73 -7.40
C SER A 53 36.99 30.86 -6.20
N TRP A 54 38.27 30.84 -5.81
CA TRP A 54 38.71 30.15 -4.58
C TRP A 54 37.99 30.65 -3.33
N LYS A 55 37.70 31.96 -3.28
CA LYS A 55 36.91 32.57 -2.21
C LYS A 55 35.45 32.09 -2.19
N GLU A 56 34.80 32.02 -3.34
CA GLU A 56 33.44 31.49 -3.44
C GLU A 56 33.39 30.02 -3.02
N TYR A 57 34.40 29.23 -3.43
CA TYR A 57 34.46 27.82 -3.11
C TYR A 57 34.65 27.57 -1.60
N ALA A 58 35.63 28.22 -0.97
CA ALA A 58 35.83 28.13 0.48
C ALA A 58 34.61 28.61 1.28
N SER A 59 33.97 29.69 0.84
CA SER A 59 32.77 30.24 1.48
C SER A 59 31.58 29.27 1.42
N SER A 60 31.40 28.56 0.30
CA SER A 60 30.34 27.55 0.16
C SER A 60 30.52 26.36 1.11
N ILE A 61 31.77 25.90 1.28
CA ILE A 61 32.11 24.82 2.22
C ILE A 61 31.81 25.27 3.66
N ASN A 62 32.23 26.48 4.04
CA ASN A 62 31.96 27.03 5.36
C ASN A 62 30.46 27.24 5.62
N HIS A 63 29.71 27.69 4.61
CA HIS A 63 28.25 27.82 4.69
C HIS A 63 27.59 26.47 4.94
N MET A 64 27.98 25.43 4.21
CA MET A 64 27.45 24.08 4.39
C MET A 64 27.84 23.46 5.74
N ALA A 65 29.09 23.65 6.19
CA ALA A 65 29.52 23.18 7.50
C ALA A 65 28.70 23.83 8.62
N ARG A 66 28.43 25.14 8.53
CA ARG A 66 27.58 25.86 9.49
C ARG A 66 26.14 25.33 9.47
N ARG A 67 25.54 25.19 8.29
CA ARG A 67 24.21 24.59 8.09
C ARG A 67 24.07 23.21 8.76
N ILE A 68 25.10 22.37 8.63
CA ILE A 68 25.11 21.03 9.23
C ILE A 68 25.16 21.10 10.75
N VAL A 69 26.01 21.97 11.31
CA VAL A 69 26.09 22.17 12.78
C VAL A 69 24.78 22.74 13.33
N GLU A 70 24.19 23.72 12.65
CA GLU A 70 22.89 24.30 13.02
C GLU A 70 21.74 23.28 12.97
N THR A 71 21.79 22.33 12.03
CA THR A 71 20.73 21.32 11.85
C THR A 71 20.90 20.11 12.76
N CYS A 72 22.14 19.69 13.03
CA CYS A 72 22.45 18.39 13.63
C CYS A 72 23.14 18.44 15.00
N GLY A 73 23.49 19.62 15.53
CA GLY A 73 24.19 19.76 16.81
C GLY A 73 25.71 19.52 16.73
N GLU A 74 26.30 18.98 17.80
CA GLU A 74 27.74 18.73 17.90
C GLU A 74 28.29 17.82 16.79
N PRO A 75 29.55 18.01 16.38
CA PRO A 75 30.03 17.51 15.10
C PRO A 75 30.10 15.97 15.03
N VAL A 76 29.24 15.41 14.20
CA VAL A 76 29.22 14.01 13.72
C VAL A 76 30.47 13.70 12.83
N PRO A 77 30.75 12.46 12.35
CA PRO A 77 32.11 11.91 12.09
C PRO A 77 32.94 12.64 11.02
N VAL A 78 32.30 13.55 10.28
CA VAL A 78 32.92 14.40 9.25
C VAL A 78 33.97 15.34 9.85
N ALA A 79 33.86 15.74 11.12
CA ALA A 79 34.87 16.56 11.78
C ALA A 79 36.14 15.77 12.14
N ALA A 80 36.04 14.48 12.47
CA ALA A 80 37.18 13.61 12.73
C ALA A 80 38.04 13.42 11.46
N ILE A 81 37.37 13.30 10.30
CA ILE A 81 38.02 13.31 8.98
C ILE A 81 38.73 14.65 8.72
N LYS A 82 38.18 15.76 9.24
CA LYS A 82 38.76 17.10 9.10
C LYS A 82 40.04 17.32 9.94
N VAL A 83 40.25 16.52 11.00
CA VAL A 83 41.45 16.56 11.85
C VAL A 83 42.36 15.33 11.69
N GLY A 84 42.17 14.53 10.63
CA GLY A 84 43.12 13.50 10.20
C GLY A 84 42.79 12.05 10.58
N TYR A 85 41.64 11.77 11.19
CA TYR A 85 41.23 10.39 11.50
C TYR A 85 40.45 9.74 10.33
N LYS A 86 40.66 8.44 10.10
CA LYS A 86 39.84 7.62 9.18
C LYS A 86 38.63 7.08 9.93
N ALA A 87 37.42 7.40 9.49
CA ALA A 87 36.20 6.87 10.09
C ALA A 87 35.82 5.52 9.45
N PHE A 88 35.77 4.46 10.26
CA PHE A 88 35.23 3.15 9.86
C PHE A 88 33.77 3.03 10.31
N LEU A 89 32.84 3.06 9.36
CA LEU A 89 31.40 2.95 9.63
C LEU A 89 30.91 1.55 9.25
N ILE A 90 30.64 0.71 10.25
CA ILE A 90 30.06 -0.61 10.04
C ILE A 90 28.55 -0.50 9.75
N SER A 91 28.07 -1.31 8.82
CA SER A 91 26.65 -1.37 8.49
C SER A 91 25.86 -1.98 9.64
N PRO A 92 24.75 -1.36 10.10
CA PRO A 92 23.87 -1.95 11.12
C PRO A 92 23.11 -3.18 10.60
N ARG A 93 23.24 -3.51 9.30
CA ARG A 93 22.63 -4.70 8.68
C ARG A 93 23.54 -5.94 8.71
N ASN A 94 24.79 -5.79 9.15
CA ASN A 94 25.69 -6.93 9.28
C ASN A 94 25.21 -7.84 10.42
N SER A 95 25.29 -9.16 10.21
CA SER A 95 25.07 -10.15 11.27
C SER A 95 26.04 -9.94 12.43
N HIS A 96 25.72 -10.51 13.59
CA HIS A 96 26.55 -10.37 14.78
C HIS A 96 27.97 -10.91 14.53
N GLU A 97 28.08 -12.08 13.87
CA GLU A 97 29.37 -12.66 13.47
C GLU A 97 30.10 -11.78 12.45
N GLY A 98 29.37 -11.18 11.49
CA GLY A 98 29.94 -10.28 10.48
C GLY A 98 30.50 -8.99 11.10
N GLN A 99 29.86 -8.48 12.16
CA GLN A 99 30.41 -7.34 12.91
C GLN A 99 31.69 -7.74 13.66
N ILE A 100 31.69 -8.86 14.37
CA ILE A 100 32.85 -9.36 15.11
C ILE A 100 34.04 -9.65 14.19
N SER A 101 33.80 -10.29 13.04
CA SER A 101 34.84 -10.54 12.04
C SER A 101 35.43 -9.26 11.48
N LEU A 102 34.62 -8.22 11.24
CA LEU A 102 35.11 -6.92 10.78
C LEU A 102 35.91 -6.20 11.85
N PHE A 103 35.54 -6.32 13.13
CA PHE A 103 36.32 -5.75 14.23
C PHE A 103 37.69 -6.42 14.37
N TYR A 104 37.76 -7.76 14.36
CA TYR A 104 39.04 -8.48 14.43
C TYR A 104 39.90 -8.30 13.16
N ALA A 105 39.29 -8.11 11.99
CA ALA A 105 40.02 -7.89 10.75
C ALA A 105 40.56 -6.46 10.57
N THR A 106 40.06 -5.48 11.34
CA THR A 106 40.41 -4.06 11.16
C THR A 106 41.43 -3.51 12.16
N ASP A 107 41.69 -4.24 13.25
CA ASP A 107 42.75 -3.98 14.24
C ASP A 107 42.92 -2.48 14.59
N LEU A 108 41.79 -1.83 14.92
CA LEU A 108 41.71 -0.38 15.12
C LEU A 108 42.13 0.02 16.55
N PRO A 109 43.02 1.01 16.73
CA PRO A 109 43.54 1.37 18.06
C PRO A 109 42.67 2.36 18.87
N LEU A 110 41.60 2.93 18.30
CA LEU A 110 40.74 3.91 19.00
C LEU A 110 39.26 3.67 18.68
N HIS A 111 38.44 3.54 19.73
CA HIS A 111 36.99 3.29 19.63
C HIS A 111 36.20 4.46 20.23
N LEU A 112 35.26 5.02 19.46
CA LEU A 112 34.36 6.09 19.93
C LEU A 112 32.93 5.54 20.07
N ILE A 113 32.30 5.73 21.23
CA ILE A 113 30.93 5.29 21.54
C ILE A 113 30.10 6.50 21.99
N PRO A 114 28.83 6.67 21.54
CA PRO A 114 28.01 7.83 21.90
C PRO A 114 27.66 7.89 23.40
N PRO A 115 27.45 9.09 23.99
CA PRO A 115 27.29 9.24 25.44
C PRO A 115 25.93 8.78 25.99
N ASP A 116 24.88 8.67 25.16
CA ASP A 116 23.49 8.62 25.63
C ASP A 116 22.79 7.27 25.43
N THR A 117 23.49 6.21 25.80
CA THR A 117 22.93 4.86 25.89
C THR A 117 23.00 4.30 27.30
N ARG A 118 22.80 5.17 28.28
CA ARG A 118 22.39 4.78 29.63
C ARG A 118 20.87 4.56 29.64
N GLY A 119 20.43 3.46 29.03
CA GLY A 119 19.03 3.06 29.02
C GLY A 119 18.74 1.83 28.19
N ASP A 120 19.24 1.76 26.96
CA ASP A 120 19.21 0.56 26.10
C ASP A 120 20.14 0.76 24.89
N GLY A 121 21.48 0.68 25.10
CA GLY A 121 22.38 0.44 23.97
C GLY A 121 23.85 0.87 24.03
N PRO A 122 24.72 0.20 24.79
CA PRO A 122 26.12 0.07 24.39
C PRO A 122 26.45 -1.42 24.29
N ALA A 123 26.08 -2.05 23.16
CA ALA A 123 26.05 -3.51 23.07
C ALA A 123 27.02 -4.15 22.06
N VAL A 124 27.99 -3.42 21.51
CA VAL A 124 28.91 -4.03 20.52
C VAL A 124 30.38 -4.09 20.97
N ALA A 125 30.92 -3.07 21.64
CA ALA A 125 32.34 -3.11 22.05
C ALA A 125 32.59 -3.81 23.40
N ALA A 126 31.66 -3.70 24.36
CA ALA A 126 31.88 -4.24 25.72
C ALA A 126 31.64 -5.76 25.86
N ARG A 127 31.11 -6.44 24.84
CA ARG A 127 30.97 -7.91 24.83
C ARG A 127 32.16 -8.65 24.19
N ALA A 128 33.13 -7.92 23.62
CA ALA A 128 34.21 -8.51 22.83
C ALA A 128 35.55 -8.71 23.57
N GLY A 129 35.62 -8.50 24.90
CA GLY A 129 36.75 -8.99 25.72
C GLY A 129 38.15 -8.50 25.33
N TYR A 130 38.30 -7.28 24.79
CA TYR A 130 39.59 -6.78 24.31
C TYR A 130 40.44 -6.23 25.48
N GLU A 131 41.48 -6.98 25.85
CA GLU A 131 42.55 -6.59 26.80
C GLU A 131 43.90 -6.61 26.05
N GLY A 132 44.32 -5.51 25.43
CA GLY A 132 45.57 -5.43 24.67
C GLY A 132 46.22 -4.06 24.77
N GLY A 133 47.51 -4.05 25.14
CA GLY A 133 48.32 -2.90 25.59
C GLY A 133 48.87 -1.94 24.51
N PRO A 134 49.95 -1.19 24.81
CA PRO A 134 50.27 0.12 24.22
C PRO A 134 50.77 0.04 22.78
N VAL A 135 50.33 0.97 21.93
CA VAL A 135 50.64 1.00 20.49
C VAL A 135 51.56 2.19 20.17
N ASP A 136 52.74 1.89 19.62
CA ASP A 136 53.65 2.82 18.94
C ASP A 136 53.16 3.12 17.51
N GLU A 137 53.25 4.38 17.08
CA GLU A 137 52.79 4.89 15.78
C GLU A 137 53.83 4.76 14.65
N HIS A 138 53.41 4.42 13.41
CA HIS A 138 54.10 4.80 12.15
C HIS A 138 53.17 4.80 10.89
N ASP A 139 53.63 5.53 9.85
CA ASP A 139 52.96 6.17 8.68
C ASP A 139 52.92 5.31 7.37
N THR A 140 52.05 5.64 6.39
CA THR A 140 52.12 5.11 4.99
C THR A 140 51.66 6.10 3.91
N GLN A 141 52.50 6.18 2.85
CA GLN A 141 52.63 7.18 1.79
C GLN A 141 51.81 6.91 0.48
N ASP A 142 51.76 7.96 -0.37
CA ASP A 142 51.53 8.03 -1.84
C ASP A 142 50.12 7.90 -2.46
N LEU A 143 49.53 9.03 -2.88
CA LEU A 143 48.31 9.07 -3.72
C LEU A 143 48.27 10.10 -4.88
N TYR A 144 49.36 10.83 -5.19
CA TYR A 144 49.32 11.92 -6.18
C TYR A 144 50.51 11.93 -7.16
N LYS A 145 50.25 12.23 -8.44
CA LYS A 145 51.27 12.51 -9.49
C LYS A 145 50.97 13.84 -10.22
N PRO A 146 51.96 14.60 -10.71
CA PRO A 146 51.72 15.81 -11.50
C PRO A 146 51.00 15.51 -12.82
N HIS A 147 50.11 16.41 -13.27
CA HIS A 147 49.45 16.28 -14.58
C HIS A 147 50.46 16.60 -15.71
N PRO A 148 50.61 15.75 -16.75
CA PRO A 148 51.70 15.87 -17.71
C PRO A 148 51.67 17.15 -18.57
N ASP A 149 50.47 17.68 -18.88
CA ASP A 149 50.34 18.78 -19.85
C ASP A 149 49.78 20.09 -19.27
N LEU A 150 49.42 20.12 -17.98
CA LEU A 150 48.76 21.27 -17.36
C LEU A 150 49.57 21.77 -16.16
N PRO A 151 50.19 22.97 -16.24
CA PRO A 151 50.90 23.55 -15.11
C PRO A 151 49.98 23.69 -13.89
N ASN A 152 50.48 23.31 -12.71
CA ASN A 152 49.81 23.39 -11.40
C ASN A 152 48.64 22.43 -11.15
N HIS A 153 48.44 21.39 -11.95
CA HIS A 153 47.40 20.36 -11.75
C HIS A 153 47.99 19.00 -11.33
N TRP A 154 47.24 18.24 -10.52
CA TRP A 154 47.67 16.95 -9.94
C TRP A 154 46.66 15.85 -10.25
N LEU A 155 47.16 14.70 -10.72
CA LEU A 155 46.46 13.42 -10.81
C LEU A 155 46.45 12.76 -9.43
N TYR A 156 45.31 12.19 -9.03
CA TYR A 156 45.19 11.50 -7.75
C TYR A 156 44.43 10.18 -7.89
N ASN A 157 44.71 9.23 -7.00
CA ASN A 157 43.88 8.05 -6.84
C ASN A 157 42.90 8.26 -5.67
N ILE A 158 41.59 8.29 -5.95
CA ILE A 158 40.55 8.23 -4.91
C ILE A 158 40.14 6.77 -4.71
N ILE A 159 40.09 6.34 -3.44
CA ILE A 159 39.31 5.19 -3.01
C ILE A 159 38.13 5.73 -2.19
N VAL A 160 36.92 5.71 -2.76
CA VAL A 160 35.67 5.79 -2.00
C VAL A 160 34.64 4.85 -2.64
N PHE A 161 34.04 3.99 -1.81
CA PHE A 161 32.99 3.05 -2.17
C PHE A 161 31.60 3.68 -2.05
N SER A 162 30.69 3.36 -2.99
CA SER A 162 29.25 3.57 -2.75
C SER A 162 28.30 2.47 -3.28
N ASN A 163 28.76 1.40 -3.95
CA ASN A 163 27.86 0.27 -4.33
C ASN A 163 28.52 -1.05 -4.80
N GLY A 164 29.82 -1.29 -4.59
CA GLY A 164 30.36 -2.66 -4.44
C GLY A 164 30.26 -3.69 -5.58
N GLU A 165 29.93 -3.36 -6.84
CA GLU A 165 30.28 -4.26 -7.96
C GLU A 165 31.64 -3.86 -8.55
N LYS A 166 32.65 -4.71 -8.35
CA LYS A 166 33.91 -4.66 -9.10
C LYS A 166 33.86 -5.73 -10.17
N LEU A 167 33.67 -5.33 -11.43
CA LEU A 167 33.98 -6.17 -12.57
C LEU A 167 35.48 -6.48 -12.50
N ASN A 168 35.87 -7.74 -12.33
CA ASN A 168 37.27 -8.17 -12.39
C ASN A 168 37.64 -8.39 -13.86
N PRO A 169 38.43 -7.51 -14.50
CA PRO A 169 38.78 -7.68 -15.90
C PRO A 169 39.57 -8.97 -16.13
N ILE A 170 40.31 -9.42 -15.11
CA ILE A 170 41.07 -10.68 -15.16
C ILE A 170 40.14 -11.87 -15.35
N THR A 171 38.99 -11.92 -14.66
CA THR A 171 38.05 -13.05 -14.80
C THR A 171 37.42 -13.11 -16.20
N ILE A 172 37.19 -11.97 -16.84
CA ILE A 172 36.65 -11.90 -18.21
C ILE A 172 37.74 -12.24 -19.23
N GLU A 173 38.96 -11.73 -19.02
CA GLU A 173 40.13 -12.06 -19.84
C GLU A 173 40.44 -13.55 -19.76
N GLU A 174 40.38 -14.17 -18.58
CA GLU A 174 40.57 -15.61 -18.35
C GLU A 174 39.47 -16.46 -19.01
N ILE A 175 38.21 -16.04 -18.95
CA ILE A 175 37.11 -16.74 -19.64
C ILE A 175 37.28 -16.67 -21.17
N VAL A 176 37.72 -15.53 -21.72
CA VAL A 176 37.95 -15.38 -23.16
C VAL A 176 39.22 -16.13 -23.61
N GLU A 177 40.26 -16.15 -22.78
CA GLU A 177 41.48 -16.95 -23.00
C GLU A 177 41.27 -18.46 -22.85
N SER A 178 40.20 -18.89 -22.17
CA SER A 178 39.85 -20.32 -22.07
C SER A 178 39.43 -20.95 -23.42
N HIS A 179 39.20 -20.15 -24.46
CA HIS A 179 38.90 -20.64 -25.80
C HIS A 179 40.20 -21.05 -26.54
N PRO A 180 40.33 -22.29 -27.05
CA PRO A 180 41.60 -22.86 -27.51
C PRO A 180 42.23 -22.19 -28.75
N GLN A 181 41.53 -21.24 -29.37
CA GLN A 181 42.03 -20.45 -30.51
C GLN A 181 42.50 -19.03 -30.12
N ILE A 182 42.32 -18.59 -28.87
CA ILE A 182 42.69 -17.26 -28.40
C ILE A 182 43.94 -17.38 -27.52
N ARG A 183 45.02 -16.70 -27.92
CA ARG A 183 46.32 -16.77 -27.23
C ARG A 183 46.47 -15.80 -26.06
N ARG A 184 45.77 -14.65 -26.11
CA ARG A 184 45.62 -13.67 -25.03
C ARG A 184 44.40 -12.77 -25.26
N ALA A 185 43.83 -12.23 -24.18
CA ALA A 185 42.76 -11.24 -24.21
C ALA A 185 43.07 -10.05 -23.29
N LEU A 186 42.62 -8.85 -23.66
CA LEU A 186 42.72 -7.65 -22.85
C LEU A 186 41.44 -6.81 -23.06
N VAL A 187 40.73 -6.50 -21.98
CA VAL A 187 39.45 -5.79 -22.02
C VAL A 187 39.70 -4.27 -22.03
N THR A 188 39.41 -3.59 -23.15
CA THR A 188 39.86 -2.20 -23.40
C THR A 188 38.79 -1.21 -23.89
N ARG A 189 37.55 -1.24 -23.40
CA ARG A 189 36.56 -0.17 -23.72
C ARG A 189 35.89 0.46 -22.50
N LEU A 190 35.87 1.80 -22.48
CA LEU A 190 35.43 2.65 -21.38
C LEU A 190 33.92 2.94 -21.45
N PHE A 191 33.22 2.78 -20.31
CA PHE A 191 31.84 3.24 -20.15
C PHE A 191 31.71 4.76 -20.33
N PRO A 192 30.63 5.26 -20.96
CA PRO A 192 30.31 6.69 -20.98
C PRO A 192 30.18 7.23 -19.56
N ARG A 193 30.92 8.29 -19.22
CA ARG A 193 30.94 8.90 -17.89
C ARG A 193 30.56 10.38 -17.96
N ALA A 194 29.84 10.84 -16.95
CA ALA A 194 29.58 12.25 -16.72
C ALA A 194 30.84 12.94 -16.18
N GLY A 195 30.86 14.28 -16.16
CA GLY A 195 32.03 15.07 -15.72
C GLY A 195 32.48 14.80 -14.28
N ASN A 196 31.63 14.16 -13.45
CA ASN A 196 31.95 13.70 -12.10
C ASN A 196 32.40 12.23 -12.04
N GLY A 197 32.69 11.60 -13.19
CA GLY A 197 33.14 10.22 -13.30
C GLY A 197 32.05 9.15 -13.15
N THR A 198 30.80 9.52 -12.86
CA THR A 198 29.70 8.54 -12.79
C THR A 198 29.33 8.01 -14.17
N ILE A 199 29.04 6.71 -14.25
CA ILE A 199 28.62 6.08 -15.51
C ILE A 199 27.26 6.64 -15.89
N GLN A 200 27.17 7.19 -17.10
CA GLN A 200 25.91 7.60 -17.70
C GLN A 200 25.16 6.35 -18.15
N ARG A 201 24.39 5.73 -17.25
CA ARG A 201 23.75 4.42 -17.47
C ARG A 201 22.95 4.35 -18.77
N ALA A 202 22.17 5.38 -19.09
CA ALA A 202 21.37 5.41 -20.32
C ALA A 202 22.23 5.52 -21.60
N ALA A 203 23.43 6.12 -21.51
CA ALA A 203 24.37 6.18 -22.62
C ALA A 203 25.17 4.88 -22.75
N ALA A 204 25.56 4.29 -21.62
CA ALA A 204 26.20 2.97 -21.57
C ALA A 204 25.28 1.88 -22.14
N VAL A 205 24.03 1.78 -21.67
CA VAL A 205 23.06 0.78 -22.16
C VAL A 205 22.78 0.93 -23.66
N ARG A 206 22.80 2.16 -24.19
CA ARG A 206 22.71 2.39 -25.65
C ARG A 206 23.97 2.01 -26.40
N LEU A 207 25.15 2.27 -25.82
CA LEU A 207 26.44 1.95 -26.42
C LEU A 207 26.67 0.43 -26.52
N TYR A 208 26.18 -0.33 -25.54
CA TYR A 208 26.30 -1.79 -25.47
C TYR A 208 25.01 -2.51 -25.84
N LYS A 209 24.08 -1.84 -26.53
CA LYS A 209 22.73 -2.35 -26.78
C LYS A 209 22.78 -3.70 -27.50
N ASP A 210 23.55 -3.79 -28.58
CA ASP A 210 23.57 -4.97 -29.43
C ASP A 210 24.26 -6.15 -28.73
N GLU A 211 25.30 -5.90 -27.91
CA GLU A 211 25.96 -6.93 -27.11
C GLU A 211 25.11 -7.39 -25.93
N ILE A 212 24.37 -6.47 -25.29
CA ILE A 212 23.39 -6.79 -24.25
C ILE A 212 22.27 -7.64 -24.86
N ASP A 213 21.69 -7.20 -25.97
CA ASP A 213 20.62 -7.91 -26.67
C ASP A 213 21.11 -9.29 -27.15
N THR A 214 22.34 -9.40 -27.67
CA THR A 214 22.98 -10.66 -28.04
C THR A 214 23.22 -11.58 -26.84
N LEU A 215 23.64 -11.05 -25.68
CA LEU A 215 23.78 -11.83 -24.43
C LEU A 215 22.43 -12.35 -23.95
N TYR A 216 21.36 -11.58 -24.08
CA TYR A 216 20.00 -12.02 -23.76
C TYR A 216 19.48 -13.06 -24.78
N GLU A 217 19.77 -12.90 -26.07
CA GLU A 217 19.38 -13.83 -27.14
C GLU A 217 20.14 -15.15 -27.09
N GLN A 218 21.45 -15.13 -26.81
CA GLN A 218 22.27 -16.34 -26.63
C GLN A 218 21.95 -17.08 -25.31
N GLN A 219 21.45 -16.36 -24.29
CA GLN A 219 20.97 -16.93 -23.03
C GLN A 219 19.51 -17.41 -23.09
N GLY A 220 18.82 -17.25 -24.22
CA GLY A 220 17.54 -17.91 -24.51
C GLY A 220 17.65 -19.44 -24.67
N ARG A 221 18.84 -20.03 -24.45
CA ARG A 221 19.11 -21.48 -24.47
C ARG A 221 19.30 -22.09 -23.09
N PHE A 222 18.50 -21.69 -22.10
CA PHE A 222 18.20 -22.61 -20.99
C PHE A 222 17.22 -23.63 -21.56
N SER A 223 17.58 -24.91 -21.60
CA SER A 223 16.60 -25.93 -21.92
C SER A 223 15.53 -25.92 -20.83
N ASP A 224 14.27 -25.66 -21.18
CA ASP A 224 13.08 -25.87 -20.33
C ASP A 224 12.92 -27.33 -19.86
N ALA A 225 13.91 -28.20 -20.09
CA ALA A 225 13.80 -29.64 -20.00
C ALA A 225 13.92 -30.19 -18.56
N GLU A 226 14.56 -29.50 -17.61
CA GLU A 226 14.64 -29.98 -16.22
C GLU A 226 14.72 -28.80 -15.24
N ALA A 227 13.59 -28.15 -14.95
CA ALA A 227 13.49 -27.34 -13.74
C ALA A 227 13.57 -28.29 -12.53
N PRO A 228 14.59 -28.21 -11.66
CA PRO A 228 14.58 -29.00 -10.44
C PRO A 228 13.34 -28.64 -9.62
N GLY A 229 12.50 -29.63 -9.35
CA GLY A 229 11.14 -29.42 -8.85
C GLY A 229 11.12 -28.66 -7.52
N ILE A 230 10.44 -27.51 -7.50
CA ILE A 230 10.00 -26.87 -6.27
C ILE A 230 8.88 -27.72 -5.68
N ASN A 231 9.07 -28.20 -4.45
CA ASN A 231 8.05 -28.98 -3.74
C ASN A 231 7.23 -28.03 -2.86
N VAL A 232 5.92 -27.91 -3.15
CA VAL A 232 5.01 -27.02 -2.43
C VAL A 232 4.03 -27.78 -1.52
N GLU A 233 4.23 -29.08 -1.31
CA GLU A 233 3.29 -29.92 -0.54
C GLU A 233 3.20 -29.51 0.93
N SER A 234 4.29 -29.00 1.49
CA SER A 234 4.36 -28.43 2.82
C SER A 234 5.38 -27.29 2.87
N GLU A 235 5.34 -26.50 3.94
CA GLU A 235 6.32 -25.44 4.17
C GLU A 235 7.75 -26.01 4.25
N ASP A 236 7.95 -27.09 5.00
CA ASP A 236 9.26 -27.73 5.11
C ASP A 236 9.74 -28.27 3.76
N ALA A 237 8.86 -28.88 2.97
CA ALA A 237 9.20 -29.36 1.63
C ALA A 237 9.58 -28.22 0.66
N LEU A 238 8.95 -27.04 0.81
CA LEU A 238 9.32 -25.85 0.06
C LEU A 238 10.70 -25.35 0.47
N ILE A 239 10.94 -25.23 1.77
CA ILE A 239 12.23 -24.83 2.32
C ILE A 239 13.34 -25.76 1.82
N ASP A 240 13.13 -27.07 1.85
CA ASP A 240 14.10 -28.09 1.46
C ASP A 240 14.35 -28.14 -0.06
N SER A 241 13.37 -27.73 -0.86
CA SER A 241 13.50 -27.73 -2.33
C SER A 241 14.12 -26.45 -2.89
N ILE A 242 14.04 -25.31 -2.20
CA ILE A 242 14.63 -24.02 -2.64
C ILE A 242 16.13 -24.13 -2.96
N PRO A 243 16.98 -24.78 -2.16
CA PRO A 243 18.39 -24.98 -2.49
C PRO A 243 18.64 -25.55 -3.89
N ASN A 244 17.73 -26.38 -4.41
CA ASN A 244 17.90 -27.04 -5.71
C ASN A 244 17.94 -26.05 -6.89
N VAL A 245 17.29 -24.88 -6.78
CA VAL A 245 17.30 -23.90 -7.86
C VAL A 245 18.64 -23.18 -8.02
N PHE A 246 19.49 -23.22 -6.99
CA PHE A 246 20.83 -22.62 -7.00
C PHE A 246 21.92 -23.60 -7.48
N ARG A 247 21.60 -24.90 -7.60
CA ARG A 247 22.54 -25.97 -7.98
C ARG A 247 22.80 -26.09 -9.48
N THR A 248 22.28 -25.16 -10.29
CA THR A 248 22.50 -25.13 -11.75
C THR A 248 23.95 -24.77 -12.13
N ARG A 249 24.76 -24.31 -11.17
CA ARG A 249 26.19 -23.99 -11.32
C ARG A 249 26.96 -24.34 -10.03
N PRO A 250 28.29 -24.54 -10.10
CA PRO A 250 29.15 -24.68 -8.91
C PRO A 250 29.02 -23.44 -8.01
N GLY A 251 28.90 -23.61 -6.69
CA GLY A 251 28.70 -22.50 -5.73
C GLY A 251 27.31 -22.42 -5.11
N GLY A 252 26.67 -23.54 -4.78
CA GLY A 252 25.37 -23.58 -4.09
C GLY A 252 25.12 -24.93 -3.39
N GLU A 253 26.21 -25.64 -3.12
CA GLU A 253 26.20 -26.97 -2.54
C GLU A 253 26.08 -26.86 -1.01
N GLY A 254 25.19 -27.63 -0.39
CA GLY A 254 25.04 -27.62 1.07
C GLY A 254 24.35 -26.39 1.66
N LEU A 255 23.49 -25.68 0.91
CA LEU A 255 22.64 -24.63 1.47
C LEU A 255 21.63 -25.24 2.46
N GLU A 256 21.76 -24.90 3.75
CA GLU A 256 20.82 -25.24 4.82
C GLU A 256 19.67 -24.22 4.91
N PRO A 257 18.52 -24.57 5.54
CA PRO A 257 17.33 -23.72 5.62
C PRO A 257 17.54 -22.27 6.07
N ASP A 258 18.49 -22.07 6.98
CA ASP A 258 18.77 -20.78 7.62
C ASP A 258 20.12 -20.18 7.18
N ASN A 259 20.86 -20.87 6.30
CA ASN A 259 22.11 -20.37 5.75
C ASN A 259 21.85 -19.31 4.69
N ASP A 260 22.63 -18.23 4.79
CA ASP A 260 22.63 -17.16 3.81
C ASP A 260 23.19 -17.67 2.47
N PHE A 261 22.45 -17.47 1.38
CA PHE A 261 22.78 -17.94 0.03
C PHE A 261 24.19 -17.50 -0.39
N PHE A 262 24.55 -16.25 -0.11
CA PHE A 262 25.81 -15.65 -0.52
C PHE A 262 26.98 -16.19 0.31
N SER A 263 26.72 -16.47 1.59
CA SER A 263 27.69 -17.16 2.45
C SER A 263 27.92 -18.61 1.98
N GLY A 264 26.92 -19.23 1.34
CA GLY A 264 27.02 -20.54 0.70
C GLY A 264 27.61 -20.53 -0.72
N GLY A 265 28.14 -19.39 -1.19
CA GLY A 265 28.82 -19.27 -2.48
C GLY A 265 27.91 -18.88 -3.66
N VAL A 266 26.64 -18.57 -3.42
CA VAL A 266 25.69 -18.17 -4.48
C VAL A 266 26.05 -16.79 -5.04
N ASP A 267 26.20 -16.69 -6.36
CA ASP A 267 26.47 -15.46 -7.08
C ASP A 267 25.22 -14.79 -7.71
N SER A 268 25.40 -13.60 -8.29
CA SER A 268 24.30 -12.82 -8.88
C SER A 268 23.69 -13.49 -10.13
N LEU A 269 24.45 -14.29 -10.87
CA LEU A 269 23.95 -15.04 -12.04
C LEU A 269 23.09 -16.23 -11.60
N GLN A 270 23.49 -16.91 -10.53
CA GLN A 270 22.68 -17.94 -9.88
C GLN A 270 21.39 -17.35 -9.32
N VAL A 271 21.42 -16.15 -8.74
CA VAL A 271 20.18 -15.44 -8.30
C VAL A 271 19.25 -15.12 -9.47
N ILE A 272 19.77 -14.68 -10.62
CA ILE A 272 18.97 -14.41 -11.83
C ILE A 272 18.31 -15.70 -12.36
N GLY A 273 19.09 -16.80 -12.44
CA GLY A 273 18.58 -18.11 -12.84
C GLY A 273 17.52 -18.65 -11.86
N ALA A 274 17.84 -18.61 -10.56
CA ALA A 274 16.96 -19.05 -9.49
C ALA A 274 15.64 -18.27 -9.46
N ALA A 275 15.65 -16.95 -9.70
CA ALA A 275 14.43 -16.14 -9.81
C ALA A 275 13.46 -16.67 -10.89
N ARG A 276 13.99 -17.03 -12.06
CA ARG A 276 13.20 -17.61 -13.17
C ARG A 276 12.70 -19.01 -12.83
N LEU A 277 13.56 -19.87 -12.28
CA LEU A 277 13.21 -21.24 -11.92
C LEU A 277 12.19 -21.30 -10.78
N LEU A 278 12.34 -20.45 -9.75
CA LEU A 278 11.37 -20.33 -8.66
C LEU A 278 10.03 -19.85 -9.16
N LYS A 279 10.01 -18.82 -10.02
CA LYS A 279 8.78 -18.34 -10.64
C LYS A 279 8.09 -19.46 -11.43
N SER A 280 8.82 -20.11 -12.34
CA SER A 280 8.30 -21.20 -13.17
C SER A 280 7.80 -22.39 -12.34
N GLY A 281 8.59 -22.81 -11.33
CA GLY A 281 8.23 -23.92 -10.45
C GLY A 281 6.99 -23.64 -9.60
N LEU A 282 6.87 -22.42 -9.06
CA LEU A 282 5.67 -21.99 -8.32
C LEU A 282 4.44 -21.88 -9.22
N GLU A 283 4.57 -21.32 -10.43
CA GLU A 283 3.48 -21.25 -11.42
C GLU A 283 3.03 -22.65 -11.86
N ALA A 284 3.95 -23.57 -12.12
CA ALA A 284 3.67 -24.97 -12.43
C ALA A 284 2.94 -25.67 -11.27
N ALA A 285 3.24 -25.29 -10.03
CA ALA A 285 2.58 -25.79 -8.84
C ALA A 285 1.25 -25.06 -8.50
N GLY A 286 0.77 -24.17 -9.39
CA GLY A 286 -0.53 -23.51 -9.29
C GLY A 286 -0.54 -22.21 -8.47
N PHE A 287 0.64 -21.68 -8.11
CA PHE A 287 0.76 -20.39 -7.43
C PHE A 287 0.73 -19.25 -8.46
N HIS A 288 0.11 -18.13 -8.10
CA HIS A 288 0.13 -16.94 -8.94
C HIS A 288 1.29 -16.03 -8.52
N VAL A 289 2.36 -16.04 -9.30
CA VAL A 289 3.56 -15.23 -9.06
C VAL A 289 3.50 -13.99 -9.95
N GLY A 290 3.21 -12.82 -9.36
CA GLY A 290 3.23 -11.55 -10.08
C GLY A 290 4.61 -11.23 -10.68
N GLU A 291 4.68 -10.30 -11.63
CA GLU A 291 5.93 -10.01 -12.37
C GLU A 291 7.09 -9.51 -11.48
N ALA A 292 6.78 -8.85 -10.36
CA ALA A 292 7.76 -8.42 -9.36
C ALA A 292 8.01 -9.48 -8.26
N ALA A 293 7.13 -10.49 -8.15
CA ALA A 293 7.25 -11.58 -7.20
C ALA A 293 8.34 -12.55 -7.68
N MET A 294 9.17 -13.02 -6.75
CA MET A 294 10.40 -13.78 -7.05
C MET A 294 11.40 -13.05 -7.97
N SER A 295 11.38 -11.72 -8.01
CA SER A 295 12.46 -10.95 -8.63
C SER A 295 13.78 -11.13 -7.87
N THR A 296 14.90 -10.81 -8.52
CA THR A 296 16.23 -10.85 -7.88
C THR A 296 16.25 -10.06 -6.56
N ARG A 297 15.58 -8.90 -6.53
CA ARG A 297 15.41 -8.08 -5.31
C ARG A 297 14.75 -8.83 -4.15
N VAL A 298 13.77 -9.69 -4.43
CA VAL A 298 13.09 -10.49 -3.40
C VAL A 298 14.04 -11.53 -2.80
N ILE A 299 14.85 -12.19 -3.64
CA ILE A 299 15.87 -13.14 -3.20
C ILE A 299 16.94 -12.43 -2.35
N TYR A 300 17.45 -11.27 -2.79
CA TYR A 300 18.39 -10.46 -2.00
C TYR A 300 17.81 -9.99 -0.66
N SER A 301 16.50 -9.73 -0.58
CA SER A 301 15.85 -9.28 0.66
C SER A 301 15.50 -10.43 1.60
N ASN A 302 15.57 -11.68 1.13
CA ASN A 302 15.23 -12.90 1.85
C ASN A 302 16.32 -13.96 1.59
N PRO A 303 17.54 -13.74 2.08
CA PRO A 303 18.72 -14.41 1.56
C PRO A 303 18.93 -15.84 2.11
N THR A 304 17.88 -16.49 2.59
CA THR A 304 17.93 -17.87 3.15
C THR A 304 16.74 -18.66 2.60
N PRO A 305 16.82 -19.99 2.43
CA PRO A 305 15.67 -20.80 2.00
C PRO A 305 14.40 -20.55 2.81
N ARG A 306 14.51 -20.51 4.15
CA ARG A 306 13.37 -20.27 5.05
C ARG A 306 12.71 -18.93 4.79
N ARG A 307 13.47 -17.83 4.80
CA ARG A 307 12.91 -16.49 4.55
C ARG A 307 12.29 -16.39 3.16
N LEU A 308 12.86 -17.04 2.15
CA LEU A 308 12.34 -17.04 0.79
C LEU A 308 11.03 -17.83 0.67
N ALA A 309 10.93 -18.99 1.34
CA ALA A 309 9.71 -19.81 1.44
C ALA A 309 8.55 -19.09 2.15
N HIS A 310 8.87 -18.12 3.02
CA HIS A 310 7.89 -17.32 3.75
C HIS A 310 7.46 -16.04 3.02
N THR A 311 7.93 -15.80 1.80
CA THR A 311 7.51 -14.62 1.04
C THR A 311 6.07 -14.74 0.55
N ARG A 312 5.41 -13.61 0.29
CA ARG A 312 4.03 -13.61 -0.24
C ARG A 312 3.90 -14.29 -1.61
N ALA A 313 5.00 -14.32 -2.37
CA ALA A 313 5.06 -14.96 -3.67
C ALA A 313 4.94 -16.50 -3.61
N THR A 314 5.23 -17.10 -2.46
CA THR A 314 5.08 -18.53 -2.18
C THR A 314 3.82 -18.86 -1.39
N CYS A 315 2.91 -17.89 -1.16
CA CYS A 315 1.62 -18.16 -0.55
C CYS A 315 0.63 -18.75 -1.58
N PRO A 316 -0.09 -19.84 -1.25
CA PRO A 316 -1.09 -20.40 -2.16
C PRO A 316 -2.14 -19.38 -2.58
N GLY A 317 -2.61 -19.52 -3.81
CA GLY A 317 -3.76 -18.79 -4.31
C GLY A 317 -5.01 -19.06 -3.46
N ARG A 318 -5.88 -18.07 -3.36
CA ARG A 318 -7.24 -18.25 -2.81
C ARG A 318 -8.01 -19.28 -3.64
N GLN A 319 -8.83 -20.08 -2.98
CA GLN A 319 -9.66 -21.06 -3.67
C GLN A 319 -10.87 -20.39 -4.36
N THR A 320 -11.26 -20.93 -5.51
CA THR A 320 -12.51 -20.58 -6.20
C THR A 320 -13.63 -21.58 -5.92
N GLU A 321 -13.29 -22.83 -5.58
CA GLU A 321 -14.22 -23.87 -5.13
C GLU A 321 -13.91 -24.23 -3.67
N GLY A 322 -14.92 -24.65 -2.92
CA GLY A 322 -14.74 -25.01 -1.51
C GLY A 322 -14.34 -23.84 -0.60
N GLN A 323 -14.71 -22.61 -0.95
CA GLN A 323 -14.26 -21.37 -0.34
C GLN A 323 -14.65 -21.26 1.15
N THR A 324 -13.75 -20.67 1.95
CA THR A 324 -14.05 -20.15 3.30
C THR A 324 -14.13 -18.63 3.27
N VAL A 325 -15.31 -18.07 3.54
CA VAL A 325 -15.56 -16.63 3.50
C VAL A 325 -15.81 -16.09 4.90
N ILE A 326 -15.04 -15.10 5.33
CA ILE A 326 -15.27 -14.36 6.57
C ILE A 326 -16.19 -13.17 6.27
N LEU A 327 -17.28 -13.03 7.02
CA LEU A 327 -18.24 -11.95 6.89
C LEU A 327 -18.46 -11.24 8.22
N THR A 328 -18.19 -9.93 8.26
CA THR A 328 -18.55 -9.10 9.41
C THR A 328 -19.92 -8.44 9.18
N GLY A 329 -20.72 -8.28 10.24
CA GLY A 329 -22.00 -7.57 10.15
C GLY A 329 -23.10 -8.35 9.43
N SER A 330 -23.04 -9.68 9.50
CA SER A 330 -24.01 -10.63 8.92
C SER A 330 -25.46 -10.44 9.39
N THR A 331 -25.67 -9.86 10.58
CA THR A 331 -27.00 -9.62 11.14
C THR A 331 -27.67 -8.34 10.62
N GLY A 332 -26.93 -7.48 9.91
CA GLY A 332 -27.45 -6.23 9.34
C GLY A 332 -28.20 -6.47 8.03
N MET A 333 -28.85 -5.42 7.49
CA MET A 333 -29.65 -5.52 6.26
C MET A 333 -28.85 -6.15 5.11
N LEU A 334 -27.79 -5.49 4.66
CA LEU A 334 -26.94 -5.97 3.57
C LEU A 334 -26.24 -7.29 3.92
N GLY A 335 -25.80 -7.43 5.17
CA GLY A 335 -25.09 -8.62 5.65
C GLY A 335 -25.93 -9.90 5.59
N SER A 336 -27.24 -9.82 5.86
CA SER A 336 -28.12 -10.99 5.82
C SER A 336 -28.35 -11.48 4.40
N TYR A 337 -28.51 -10.57 3.43
CA TYR A 337 -28.60 -10.96 2.01
C TYR A 337 -27.27 -11.51 1.48
N MET A 338 -26.12 -10.92 1.88
CA MET A 338 -24.82 -11.52 1.54
C MET A 338 -24.67 -12.92 2.13
N LEU A 339 -25.10 -13.14 3.37
CA LEU A 339 -25.05 -14.46 3.99
C LEU A 339 -25.94 -15.48 3.26
N ASP A 340 -27.18 -15.10 2.93
CA ASP A 340 -28.09 -15.96 2.16
C ASP A 340 -27.48 -16.41 0.83
N LEU A 341 -26.93 -15.45 0.07
CA LEU A 341 -26.24 -15.73 -1.20
C LEU A 341 -25.01 -16.61 -1.01
N LEU A 342 -24.21 -16.36 0.03
CA LEU A 342 -23.01 -17.16 0.34
C LEU A 342 -23.37 -18.61 0.69
N VAL A 343 -24.41 -18.84 1.49
CA VAL A 343 -24.80 -20.20 1.88
C VAL A 343 -25.35 -20.99 0.69
N ARG A 344 -26.15 -20.33 -0.16
CA ARG A 344 -26.71 -20.95 -1.38
C ARG A 344 -25.66 -21.22 -2.45
N ASN A 345 -24.49 -20.60 -2.39
CA ASN A 345 -23.45 -20.79 -3.37
C ASN A 345 -22.76 -22.17 -3.17
N PRO A 346 -22.77 -23.06 -4.18
CA PRO A 346 -22.14 -24.39 -4.08
C PRO A 346 -20.62 -24.32 -3.93
N SER A 347 -19.98 -23.29 -4.50
CA SER A 347 -18.54 -23.07 -4.41
C SER A 347 -18.10 -22.57 -3.03
N VAL A 348 -19.04 -22.18 -2.16
CA VAL A 348 -18.75 -21.80 -0.77
C VAL A 348 -18.98 -22.99 0.14
N LYS A 349 -17.89 -23.45 0.76
CA LYS A 349 -17.90 -24.53 1.75
C LYS A 349 -18.38 -24.02 3.10
N LYS A 350 -17.91 -22.83 3.50
CA LYS A 350 -18.12 -22.33 4.85
C LYS A 350 -18.12 -20.81 4.93
N VAL A 351 -18.99 -20.26 5.79
CA VAL A 351 -19.06 -18.84 6.11
C VAL A 351 -18.77 -18.63 7.59
N ILE A 352 -17.82 -17.75 7.89
CA ILE A 352 -17.44 -17.40 9.26
C ILE A 352 -18.01 -16.02 9.55
N CYS A 353 -19.02 -15.93 10.40
CA CYS A 353 -19.67 -14.68 10.75
C CYS A 353 -19.09 -14.11 12.04
N LEU A 354 -18.46 -12.94 11.95
CA LEU A 354 -17.87 -12.23 13.09
C LEU A 354 -18.79 -11.06 13.47
N ASN A 355 -19.41 -11.16 14.66
CA ASN A 355 -20.40 -10.19 15.14
C ASN A 355 -20.10 -9.75 16.58
N ARG A 356 -20.60 -8.58 16.97
CA ARG A 356 -20.30 -7.95 18.28
C ARG A 356 -21.09 -8.52 19.46
N ALA A 357 -22.17 -9.25 19.21
CA ALA A 357 -23.04 -9.74 20.29
C ALA A 357 -22.37 -10.93 21.01
N ASP A 358 -22.58 -11.05 22.31
CA ASP A 358 -22.02 -12.10 23.17
C ASP A 358 -22.32 -13.52 22.67
N ASP A 359 -23.48 -13.72 22.05
CA ASP A 359 -23.89 -14.99 21.43
C ASP A 359 -23.41 -15.16 19.98
N GLY A 360 -22.40 -14.40 19.55
CA GLY A 360 -21.95 -14.34 18.16
C GLY A 360 -23.01 -13.80 17.19
N GLY A 361 -24.10 -13.23 17.69
CA GLY A 361 -25.24 -12.77 16.91
C GLY A 361 -26.27 -13.84 16.60
N ALA A 362 -26.19 -15.05 17.20
CA ALA A 362 -27.07 -16.18 16.88
C ALA A 362 -28.56 -15.82 16.91
N ARG A 363 -29.05 -15.20 18.00
CA ARG A 363 -30.47 -14.80 18.11
C ARG A 363 -30.87 -13.76 17.07
N ARG A 364 -30.00 -12.76 16.85
CA ARG A 364 -30.26 -11.71 15.85
C ARG A 364 -30.21 -12.26 14.43
N GLN A 365 -29.31 -13.18 14.14
CA GLN A 365 -29.18 -13.83 12.83
C GLN A 365 -30.43 -14.66 12.51
N ALA A 366 -30.88 -15.51 13.44
CA ALA A 366 -32.07 -16.33 13.23
C ALA A 366 -33.31 -15.47 12.97
N LYS A 367 -33.50 -14.40 13.76
CA LYS A 367 -34.56 -13.41 13.55
C LYS A 367 -34.44 -12.74 12.18
N ALA A 368 -33.23 -12.28 11.84
CA ALA A 368 -32.93 -11.58 10.59
C ALA A 368 -33.18 -12.42 9.34
N MET A 369 -32.83 -13.71 9.36
CA MET A 369 -33.06 -14.63 8.24
C MET A 369 -34.55 -14.91 8.06
N ARG A 370 -35.27 -15.17 9.16
CA ARG A 370 -36.71 -15.45 9.14
C ARG A 370 -37.54 -14.26 8.65
N GLU A 371 -37.34 -13.07 9.22
CA GLU A 371 -38.12 -11.87 8.88
C GLU A 371 -37.92 -11.42 7.43
N ARG A 372 -36.79 -11.79 6.82
CA ARG A 372 -36.45 -11.48 5.43
C ARG A 372 -36.74 -12.64 4.46
N GLY A 373 -37.32 -13.75 4.93
CA GLY A 373 -37.61 -14.91 4.09
C GLY A 373 -36.36 -15.55 3.46
N LEU A 374 -35.23 -15.49 4.15
CA LEU A 374 -33.94 -16.01 3.69
C LEU A 374 -33.76 -17.49 4.09
N ALA A 375 -32.68 -18.12 3.61
CA ALA A 375 -32.40 -19.54 3.79
C ALA A 375 -32.54 -19.96 5.27
N SER A 376 -33.43 -20.92 5.53
CA SER A 376 -33.68 -21.45 6.88
C SER A 376 -32.56 -22.36 7.37
N ASN A 377 -31.86 -23.03 6.45
CA ASN A 377 -30.76 -23.95 6.73
C ASN A 377 -29.39 -23.27 6.76
N TYR A 378 -29.34 -21.94 6.92
CA TYR A 378 -28.08 -21.18 6.90
C TYR A 378 -27.03 -21.72 7.87
N SER A 379 -27.48 -22.24 9.03
CA SER A 379 -26.64 -22.80 10.07
C SER A 379 -25.77 -23.97 9.63
N GLU A 380 -26.14 -24.70 8.57
CA GLU A 380 -25.37 -25.86 8.08
C GLU A 380 -24.00 -25.47 7.50
N LYS A 381 -23.85 -24.23 7.01
CA LYS A 381 -22.61 -23.72 6.42
C LYS A 381 -21.98 -22.57 7.22
N THR A 382 -22.55 -22.17 8.35
CA THR A 382 -22.05 -21.01 9.12
C THR A 382 -21.46 -21.35 10.46
N GLU A 383 -20.39 -20.66 10.84
CA GLU A 383 -19.98 -20.49 12.24
C GLU A 383 -20.20 -19.04 12.67
N LEU A 384 -20.79 -18.83 13.84
CA LEU A 384 -21.07 -17.51 14.39
C LEU A 384 -20.15 -17.27 15.60
N TYR A 385 -19.38 -16.20 15.59
CA TYR A 385 -18.47 -15.85 16.67
C TYR A 385 -18.72 -14.44 17.21
N HIS A 386 -18.61 -14.31 18.53
CA HIS A 386 -18.40 -13.01 19.15
C HIS A 386 -17.00 -12.52 18.76
N ALA A 387 -16.90 -11.31 18.23
CA ALA A 387 -15.64 -10.72 17.81
C ALA A 387 -15.60 -9.22 18.10
N ASP A 388 -14.46 -8.77 18.63
CA ASP A 388 -14.04 -7.38 18.66
C ASP A 388 -12.95 -7.16 17.62
N MET A 389 -13.39 -6.69 16.45
CA MET A 389 -12.52 -6.47 15.30
C MET A 389 -11.45 -5.39 15.55
N SER A 390 -11.55 -4.59 16.60
CA SER A 390 -10.51 -3.58 16.93
C SER A 390 -9.23 -4.22 17.49
N ARG A 391 -9.33 -5.46 18.01
CA ARG A 391 -8.22 -6.24 18.55
C ARG A 391 -7.45 -6.98 17.44
N SER A 392 -6.16 -7.22 17.67
CA SER A 392 -5.26 -7.89 16.71
C SER A 392 -5.62 -9.35 16.43
N ASP A 393 -6.36 -9.99 17.34
CA ASP A 393 -6.87 -11.36 17.29
C ASP A 393 -8.40 -11.39 17.00
N PHE A 394 -8.98 -10.24 16.64
CA PHE A 394 -10.43 -10.04 16.54
C PHE A 394 -11.22 -10.38 17.82
N GLY A 395 -10.57 -10.50 18.98
CA GLY A 395 -11.18 -10.98 20.22
C GLY A 395 -11.59 -12.46 20.18
N LEU A 396 -11.03 -13.25 19.24
CA LEU A 396 -11.31 -14.67 19.10
C LEU A 396 -10.37 -15.53 19.96
N PRO A 397 -10.79 -16.75 20.33
CA PRO A 397 -9.86 -17.76 20.85
C PRO A 397 -8.70 -18.00 19.89
N VAL A 398 -7.50 -18.24 20.43
CA VAL A 398 -6.25 -18.36 19.66
C VAL A 398 -6.35 -19.46 18.60
N ASP A 399 -6.88 -20.63 18.96
CA ASP A 399 -7.07 -21.76 18.06
C ASP A 399 -8.01 -21.43 16.88
N VAL A 400 -9.07 -20.65 17.15
CA VAL A 400 -10.00 -20.17 16.13
C VAL A 400 -9.29 -19.17 15.22
N PHE A 401 -8.62 -18.16 15.76
CA PHE A 401 -7.95 -17.14 14.96
C PHE A 401 -6.88 -17.74 14.04
N GLU A 402 -6.04 -18.63 14.58
CA GLU A 402 -5.01 -19.34 13.83
C GLU A 402 -5.61 -20.25 12.74
N ARG A 403 -6.74 -20.91 13.02
CA ARG A 403 -7.48 -21.66 12.00
C ARG A 403 -7.99 -20.75 10.88
N LEU A 404 -8.48 -19.55 11.21
CA LEU A 404 -8.95 -18.59 10.21
C LEU A 404 -7.81 -18.09 9.32
N LEU A 405 -6.62 -17.82 9.87
CA LEU A 405 -5.44 -17.43 9.10
C LEU A 405 -5.06 -18.48 8.03
N ARG A 406 -5.24 -19.78 8.34
CA ARG A 406 -4.95 -20.87 7.40
C ARG A 406 -6.06 -21.08 6.36
N GLN A 407 -7.32 -20.93 6.76
CA GLN A 407 -8.45 -21.38 5.94
C GLN A 407 -9.06 -20.30 5.05
N ALA A 408 -9.04 -19.03 5.48
CA ALA A 408 -9.77 -17.96 4.81
C ALA A 408 -9.31 -17.75 3.37
N ASP A 409 -10.27 -17.60 2.45
CA ASP A 409 -10.02 -17.23 1.06
C ASP A 409 -10.42 -15.77 0.79
N ARG A 410 -11.47 -15.32 1.49
CA ARG A 410 -12.08 -13.99 1.31
C ARG A 410 -12.54 -13.42 2.65
N LEU A 411 -12.43 -12.11 2.82
CA LEU A 411 -12.92 -11.39 4.00
C LEU A 411 -13.73 -10.17 3.56
N ILE A 412 -15.01 -10.14 3.94
CA ILE A 412 -15.94 -9.03 3.69
C ILE A 412 -16.09 -8.21 4.98
N HIS A 413 -15.51 -7.03 4.98
CA HIS A 413 -15.66 -6.06 6.06
C HIS A 413 -16.85 -5.12 5.79
N ASN A 414 -18.04 -5.55 6.22
CA ASN A 414 -19.30 -4.83 6.10
C ASN A 414 -19.76 -4.18 7.43
N ALA A 415 -19.33 -4.71 8.58
CA ALA A 415 -19.75 -4.18 9.88
C ALA A 415 -19.32 -2.72 10.09
N TRP A 416 -20.29 -1.81 10.21
CA TRP A 416 -20.04 -0.40 10.51
C TRP A 416 -21.21 0.25 11.25
N SER A 417 -20.94 1.28 12.05
CA SER A 417 -21.99 2.10 12.64
C SER A 417 -22.46 3.16 11.64
N VAL A 418 -23.69 3.08 11.14
CA VAL A 418 -24.22 4.07 10.18
C VAL A 418 -24.86 5.23 10.96
N LYS A 419 -24.04 6.10 11.53
CA LYS A 419 -24.48 7.28 12.30
C LYS A 419 -23.74 8.53 11.81
N SER A 420 -24.40 9.37 11.03
CA SER A 420 -23.82 10.63 10.52
C SER A 420 -23.68 11.72 11.58
N SER A 421 -24.40 11.61 12.70
CA SER A 421 -24.47 12.62 13.76
C SER A 421 -23.36 12.55 14.80
N ILE A 422 -22.52 11.51 14.79
CA ILE A 422 -21.43 11.35 15.77
C ILE A 422 -20.11 11.88 15.22
N PRO A 423 -19.20 12.40 16.08
CA PRO A 423 -17.92 12.92 15.65
C PRO A 423 -16.99 11.77 15.17
N ILE A 424 -15.97 12.11 14.37
CA ILE A 424 -15.11 11.11 13.71
C ILE A 424 -14.35 10.23 14.71
N GLU A 425 -13.98 10.78 15.86
CA GLU A 425 -13.27 10.13 16.95
C GLU A 425 -14.05 8.92 17.48
N SER A 426 -15.39 8.97 17.44
CA SER A 426 -16.25 7.84 17.82
C SER A 426 -16.13 6.65 16.86
N PHE A 427 -15.54 6.84 15.68
CA PHE A 427 -15.27 5.77 14.72
C PHE A 427 -13.87 5.16 14.87
N GLU A 428 -13.06 5.60 15.83
CA GLU A 428 -11.71 5.07 16.04
C GLU A 428 -11.69 3.52 16.13
N PRO A 429 -12.58 2.83 16.87
CA PRO A 429 -12.60 1.36 16.88
C PRO A 429 -12.88 0.73 15.51
N HIS A 430 -13.69 1.39 14.68
CA HIS A 430 -13.98 0.97 13.31
C HIS A 430 -12.79 1.20 12.36
N LEU A 431 -12.02 2.26 12.56
CA LEU A 431 -10.79 2.49 11.81
C LEU A 431 -9.70 1.48 12.20
N ARG A 432 -9.59 1.17 13.51
CA ARG A 432 -8.73 0.07 13.99
C ARG A 432 -9.12 -1.24 13.33
N SER A 433 -10.42 -1.57 13.22
CA SER A 433 -10.83 -2.83 12.59
C SER A 433 -10.40 -2.97 11.14
N VAL A 434 -10.43 -1.89 10.36
CA VAL A 434 -9.91 -1.90 8.98
C VAL A 434 -8.42 -2.22 8.95
N ARG A 435 -7.63 -1.61 9.85
CA ARG A 435 -6.20 -1.95 9.97
C ARG A 435 -6.00 -3.42 10.39
N ARG A 436 -6.79 -3.93 11.34
CA ARG A 436 -6.69 -5.33 11.79
C ARG A 436 -7.06 -6.33 10.71
N VAL A 437 -8.03 -6.00 9.86
CA VAL A 437 -8.36 -6.80 8.68
C VAL A 437 -7.17 -6.86 7.71
N ALA A 438 -6.48 -5.74 7.49
CA ALA A 438 -5.27 -5.73 6.66
C ALA A 438 -4.12 -6.51 7.32
N ASP A 439 -3.94 -6.42 8.64
CA ASP A 439 -2.96 -7.21 9.39
C ASP A 439 -3.25 -8.72 9.23
N PHE A 440 -4.52 -9.12 9.35
CA PHE A 440 -4.95 -10.50 9.14
C PHE A 440 -4.66 -10.98 7.72
N ALA A 441 -5.02 -10.19 6.68
CA ALA A 441 -4.75 -10.55 5.30
C ALA A 441 -3.25 -10.70 5.02
N THR A 442 -2.42 -9.87 5.67
CA THR A 442 -0.95 -9.93 5.60
C THR A 442 -0.33 -11.11 6.35
N ARG A 443 -1.06 -11.72 7.31
CA ARG A 443 -0.61 -12.90 8.07
C ARG A 443 -1.20 -14.21 7.58
N ALA A 444 -2.28 -14.17 6.79
CA ALA A 444 -2.98 -15.36 6.33
C ALA A 444 -2.09 -16.22 5.43
N SER A 445 -2.18 -17.54 5.56
CA SER A 445 -1.36 -18.48 4.77
C SER A 445 -1.66 -18.41 3.27
N LYS A 446 -2.88 -17.97 2.89
CA LYS A 446 -3.30 -17.73 1.51
C LYS A 446 -3.28 -16.24 1.17
N ARG A 447 -3.26 -15.90 -0.12
CA ARG A 447 -3.51 -14.52 -0.58
C ARG A 447 -5.01 -14.17 -0.49
N VAL A 448 -5.47 -13.89 0.73
CA VAL A 448 -6.87 -13.53 1.05
C VAL A 448 -7.29 -12.28 0.30
N ALA A 449 -8.45 -12.32 -0.37
CA ALA A 449 -9.04 -11.13 -0.96
C ALA A 449 -9.94 -10.40 0.06
N VAL A 450 -9.82 -9.08 0.15
CA VAL A 450 -10.55 -8.26 1.11
C VAL A 450 -11.53 -7.33 0.40
N ALA A 451 -12.80 -7.34 0.81
CA ALA A 451 -13.76 -6.30 0.44
C ALA A 451 -14.06 -5.39 1.63
N PHE A 452 -13.95 -4.08 1.42
CA PHE A 452 -14.46 -3.07 2.34
C PHE A 452 -15.72 -2.43 1.78
N VAL A 453 -16.83 -2.52 2.52
CA VAL A 453 -18.07 -1.84 2.16
C VAL A 453 -17.98 -0.39 2.63
N SER A 454 -17.63 0.48 1.69
CA SER A 454 -17.55 1.93 1.86
C SER A 454 -18.90 2.61 1.56
N SER A 455 -18.94 3.93 1.42
CA SER A 455 -20.17 4.69 1.20
C SER A 455 -19.98 5.82 0.20
N ILE A 456 -21.02 6.21 -0.52
CA ILE A 456 -21.02 7.48 -1.28
C ILE A 456 -20.92 8.72 -0.37
N GLY A 457 -21.15 8.58 0.95
CA GLY A 457 -20.92 9.69 1.90
C GLY A 457 -19.45 10.17 1.95
N THR A 458 -18.51 9.49 1.27
CA THR A 458 -17.14 9.98 1.11
C THR A 458 -17.02 11.19 0.19
N ILE A 459 -18.11 11.58 -0.48
CA ILE A 459 -18.11 12.63 -1.51
C ILE A 459 -19.25 13.65 -1.35
N ASP A 460 -19.76 13.86 -0.13
CA ASP A 460 -20.88 14.79 0.13
C ASP A 460 -20.71 16.16 -0.55
N TRP A 461 -19.49 16.73 -0.53
CA TRP A 461 -19.18 18.04 -1.11
C TRP A 461 -18.62 18.00 -2.55
N TRP A 462 -18.87 16.94 -3.31
CA TRP A 462 -18.34 16.80 -4.66
C TRP A 462 -18.84 17.89 -5.61
N ASN A 463 -20.16 18.04 -5.73
CA ASN A 463 -20.78 19.01 -6.63
C ASN A 463 -20.55 20.46 -6.18
N ALA A 464 -20.54 20.73 -4.86
CA ALA A 464 -20.23 22.05 -4.33
C ALA A 464 -18.81 22.53 -4.70
N ARG A 465 -17.92 21.61 -5.10
CA ARG A 465 -16.57 21.91 -5.60
C ARG A 465 -16.48 21.98 -7.13
N GLY A 466 -17.62 22.00 -7.82
CA GLY A 466 -17.69 22.05 -9.28
C GLY A 466 -17.06 20.83 -9.95
N ARG A 467 -17.01 19.69 -9.26
CA ARG A 467 -16.44 18.45 -9.80
C ARG A 467 -17.49 17.73 -10.63
N GLY A 468 -17.11 17.30 -11.83
CA GLY A 468 -17.98 16.57 -12.76
C GLY A 468 -18.21 15.12 -12.32
N LEU A 469 -17.92 14.16 -13.20
CA LEU A 469 -18.13 12.75 -12.94
C LEU A 469 -17.24 12.20 -11.81
N VAL A 470 -17.81 11.45 -10.86
CA VAL A 470 -17.04 10.73 -9.83
C VAL A 470 -16.46 9.46 -10.44
N LEU A 471 -15.14 9.31 -10.47
CA LEU A 471 -14.48 8.12 -11.02
C LEU A 471 -14.39 6.97 -10.00
N GLU A 472 -14.32 5.73 -10.51
CA GLU A 472 -14.07 4.49 -9.74
C GLU A 472 -12.59 4.37 -9.34
N GLN A 473 -12.08 5.38 -8.62
CA GLN A 473 -10.68 5.50 -8.21
C GLN A 473 -10.52 6.07 -6.79
N ARG A 474 -9.28 6.05 -6.27
CA ARG A 474 -8.91 6.63 -4.97
C ARG A 474 -9.31 8.11 -4.88
N LEU A 475 -9.79 8.51 -3.70
CA LEU A 475 -10.05 9.90 -3.36
C LEU A 475 -8.92 10.42 -2.47
N GLU A 476 -8.19 11.43 -2.92
CA GLU A 476 -7.08 12.02 -2.16
C GLU A 476 -7.54 13.17 -1.25
N ASP A 477 -8.66 13.79 -1.61
CA ASP A 477 -9.17 14.97 -0.93
C ASP A 477 -10.05 14.61 0.27
N VAL A 478 -9.40 14.53 1.44
CA VAL A 478 -10.04 14.16 2.73
C VAL A 478 -11.09 15.14 3.23
N SER A 479 -11.26 16.29 2.56
CA SER A 479 -12.26 17.30 2.93
C SER A 479 -13.56 17.19 2.14
N LEU A 480 -13.68 16.23 1.22
CA LEU A 480 -14.92 15.91 0.50
C LEU A 480 -16.08 15.43 1.39
N PRO A 481 -15.87 14.58 2.42
CA PRO A 481 -16.98 14.12 3.24
C PRO A 481 -17.48 15.20 4.21
N GLY A 482 -18.81 15.32 4.35
CA GLY A 482 -19.43 16.40 5.12
C GLY A 482 -19.57 16.13 6.62
N ASN A 483 -19.46 14.87 7.05
CA ASN A 483 -19.67 14.46 8.44
C ASN A 483 -18.69 13.38 8.90
N GLY A 484 -18.74 13.03 10.19
CA GLY A 484 -17.85 12.03 10.80
C GLY A 484 -17.97 10.63 10.17
N TYR A 485 -19.18 10.22 9.79
CA TYR A 485 -19.41 8.94 9.11
C TYR A 485 -18.72 8.89 7.74
N GLY A 486 -18.94 9.89 6.89
CA GLY A 486 -18.32 9.99 5.56
C GLY A 486 -16.79 10.01 5.64
N ARG A 487 -16.24 10.79 6.58
CA ARG A 487 -14.78 10.82 6.82
C ARG A 487 -14.24 9.46 7.27
N SER A 488 -14.94 8.79 8.19
CA SER A 488 -14.55 7.47 8.66
C SER A 488 -14.54 6.42 7.54
N LYS A 489 -15.53 6.44 6.63
CA LYS A 489 -15.59 5.55 5.47
C LYS A 489 -14.52 5.87 4.44
N MET A 490 -14.17 7.14 4.26
CA MET A 490 -13.08 7.55 3.39
C MET A 490 -11.75 7.00 3.90
N ILE A 491 -11.41 7.24 5.17
CA ILE A 491 -10.19 6.69 5.78
C ILE A 491 -10.20 5.15 5.72
N GLY A 492 -11.36 4.54 6.00
CA GLY A 492 -11.56 3.09 5.91
C GLY A 492 -11.34 2.51 4.50
N SER A 493 -11.42 3.32 3.45
CA SER A 493 -11.06 2.92 2.08
C SER A 493 -9.58 3.08 1.76
N LEU A 494 -8.92 4.11 2.31
CA LEU A 494 -7.50 4.39 2.06
C LEU A 494 -6.57 3.41 2.76
N VAL A 495 -6.88 3.06 4.01
CA VAL A 495 -6.06 2.13 4.84
C VAL A 495 -5.86 0.76 4.19
N PRO A 496 -6.91 0.02 3.76
CA PRO A 496 -6.74 -1.31 3.20
C PRO A 496 -6.13 -1.24 1.80
N GLU A 497 -6.32 -0.16 1.03
CA GLU A 497 -5.64 0.05 -0.26
C GLU A 497 -4.13 0.18 -0.08
N ASP A 498 -3.69 1.02 0.86
CA ASP A 498 -2.26 1.23 1.11
C ASP A 498 -1.62 -0.01 1.76
N ALA A 499 -2.34 -0.66 2.68
CA ALA A 499 -1.87 -1.90 3.29
C ALA A 499 -1.83 -3.07 2.30
N ALA A 500 -2.78 -3.17 1.37
CA ALA A 500 -2.78 -4.17 0.30
C ALA A 500 -1.55 -4.07 -0.60
N ARG A 501 -1.12 -2.84 -0.91
CA ARG A 501 0.06 -2.58 -1.74
C ARG A 501 1.36 -3.08 -1.08
N VAL A 502 1.45 -2.97 0.25
CA VAL A 502 2.63 -3.37 1.02
C VAL A 502 2.56 -4.85 1.42
N GLY A 503 1.39 -5.32 1.84
CA GLY A 503 1.15 -6.68 2.32
C GLY A 503 0.86 -7.71 1.21
N ASP A 504 0.83 -7.27 -0.05
CA ASP A 504 0.60 -8.07 -1.25
C ASP A 504 -0.66 -8.95 -1.18
N PHE A 505 -1.82 -8.31 -0.96
CA PHE A 505 -3.13 -8.98 -1.00
C PHE A 505 -4.15 -8.15 -1.80
N PRO A 506 -5.12 -8.77 -2.51
CA PRO A 506 -6.15 -8.02 -3.24
C PRO A 506 -7.10 -7.32 -2.28
N ALA A 507 -7.39 -6.04 -2.52
CA ALA A 507 -8.36 -5.28 -1.73
C ALA A 507 -9.24 -4.37 -2.58
N VAL A 508 -10.56 -4.49 -2.39
CA VAL A 508 -11.57 -3.69 -3.06
C VAL A 508 -12.35 -2.83 -2.06
N SER A 509 -12.56 -1.56 -2.39
CA SER A 509 -13.48 -0.65 -1.70
C SER A 509 -14.71 -0.38 -2.56
N ILE A 510 -15.90 -0.64 -2.02
CA ILE A 510 -17.17 -0.46 -2.75
C ILE A 510 -17.93 0.70 -2.11
N ARG A 511 -18.07 1.84 -2.82
CA ARG A 511 -18.83 3.01 -2.34
C ARG A 511 -20.32 2.75 -2.53
N VAL A 512 -20.96 2.21 -1.51
CA VAL A 512 -22.38 1.89 -1.57
C VAL A 512 -23.23 3.15 -1.43
N GLY A 513 -24.20 3.29 -2.34
CA GLY A 513 -25.21 4.35 -2.34
C GLY A 513 -26.37 4.07 -1.39
N GLN A 514 -27.54 4.61 -1.71
CA GLN A 514 -28.76 4.26 -0.97
C GLN A 514 -29.13 2.80 -1.25
N VAL A 515 -29.02 1.97 -0.21
CA VAL A 515 -29.55 0.62 -0.19
C VAL A 515 -31.04 0.71 0.11
N ALA A 516 -31.87 0.34 -0.86
CA ALA A 516 -33.32 0.37 -0.74
C ALA A 516 -33.87 -0.96 -0.23
N GLY A 517 -35.20 -1.03 -0.13
CA GLY A 517 -35.92 -2.25 0.24
C GLY A 517 -35.65 -3.42 -0.71
N PRO A 518 -35.92 -4.65 -0.26
CA PRO A 518 -35.76 -5.83 -1.08
C PRO A 518 -36.77 -5.87 -2.24
N GLN A 519 -36.46 -6.69 -3.24
CA GLN A 519 -37.41 -7.02 -4.31
C GLN A 519 -38.29 -8.22 -3.92
N GLY A 520 -37.81 -9.07 -2.99
CA GLY A 520 -38.59 -10.19 -2.47
C GLY A 520 -39.83 -9.77 -1.70
N GLU A 521 -40.77 -10.71 -1.54
CA GLU A 521 -42.00 -10.51 -0.76
C GLU A 521 -41.72 -10.21 0.72
N ALA A 522 -40.75 -10.94 1.30
CA ALA A 522 -40.36 -10.80 2.69
C ALA A 522 -39.21 -9.80 2.87
N GLY A 523 -39.05 -9.32 4.11
CA GLY A 523 -38.16 -8.20 4.43
C GLY A 523 -38.80 -6.85 4.13
N ALA A 524 -38.16 -5.78 4.59
CA ALA A 524 -38.63 -4.41 4.34
C ALA A 524 -37.46 -3.45 4.43
N TRP A 525 -37.52 -2.33 3.69
CA TRP A 525 -36.64 -1.21 3.96
C TRP A 525 -36.92 -0.69 5.38
N ASN A 526 -35.86 -0.46 6.17
CA ASN A 526 -35.97 0.03 7.54
C ASN A 526 -36.83 1.31 7.63
N ARG A 527 -38.01 1.19 8.26
CA ARG A 527 -38.99 2.28 8.43
C ARG A 527 -38.44 3.53 9.12
N GLN A 528 -37.32 3.40 9.84
CA GLN A 528 -36.67 4.50 10.55
C GLN A 528 -35.67 5.28 9.68
N GLU A 529 -35.39 4.84 8.45
CA GLU A 529 -34.54 5.60 7.53
C GLU A 529 -35.28 6.80 6.95
N TRP A 530 -34.51 7.72 6.38
CA TRP A 530 -34.97 9.05 5.98
C TRP A 530 -36.14 9.02 4.98
N LEU A 531 -36.12 8.14 3.97
CA LEU A 531 -37.17 8.06 2.96
C LEU A 531 -38.44 7.38 3.48
N PRO A 532 -38.38 6.18 4.11
CA PRO A 532 -39.57 5.60 4.72
C PRO A 532 -40.22 6.53 5.74
N SER A 533 -39.40 7.32 6.46
CA SER A 533 -39.90 8.34 7.40
C SER A 533 -40.63 9.48 6.69
N ILE A 534 -40.16 9.93 5.51
CA ILE A 534 -40.89 10.90 4.67
C ILE A 534 -42.25 10.33 4.31
N VAL A 535 -42.32 9.10 3.80
CA VAL A 535 -43.58 8.48 3.36
C VAL A 535 -44.55 8.32 4.52
N ALA A 536 -44.12 7.77 5.66
CA ALA A 536 -44.95 7.60 6.85
C ALA A 536 -45.50 8.94 7.36
N SER A 537 -44.64 9.95 7.46
CA SER A 537 -45.04 11.28 7.93
C SER A 537 -45.93 11.98 6.90
N SER A 538 -45.76 11.72 5.61
CA SER A 538 -46.63 12.27 4.57
C SER A 538 -48.05 11.74 4.65
N VAL A 539 -48.24 10.47 5.03
CA VAL A 539 -49.55 9.89 5.34
C VAL A 539 -50.19 10.58 6.55
N HIS A 540 -49.39 10.93 7.57
CA HIS A 540 -49.89 11.67 8.73
C HIS A 540 -50.22 13.15 8.41
N LEU A 541 -49.40 13.80 7.60
CA LEU A 541 -49.55 15.22 7.22
C LEU A 541 -50.57 15.45 6.10
N GLY A 542 -50.99 14.39 5.39
CA GLY A 542 -51.86 14.50 4.21
C GLY A 542 -51.17 15.09 2.97
N ALA A 543 -49.84 15.20 2.97
CA ALA A 543 -49.06 15.84 1.91
C ALA A 543 -47.71 15.14 1.69
N LEU A 544 -47.34 14.89 0.43
CA LEU A 544 -46.09 14.24 0.02
C LEU A 544 -45.22 15.18 -0.83
N PRO A 545 -43.88 15.18 -0.69
CA PRO A 545 -43.01 15.97 -1.57
C PRO A 545 -43.09 15.50 -3.03
N SER A 546 -43.29 16.42 -3.97
CA SER A 546 -43.24 16.18 -5.42
C SER A 546 -41.83 15.96 -5.97
N HIS A 547 -40.81 16.43 -5.24
CA HIS A 547 -39.37 16.29 -5.48
C HIS A 547 -38.64 16.06 -4.15
N LEU A 548 -37.43 15.48 -4.18
CA LEU A 548 -36.61 15.21 -2.99
C LEU A 548 -35.38 16.13 -2.92
N ALA A 549 -35.61 17.44 -3.02
CA ALA A 549 -34.57 18.46 -2.99
C ALA A 549 -33.42 18.13 -3.98
N VAL A 550 -32.21 17.87 -3.47
CA VAL A 550 -31.01 17.56 -4.28
C VAL A 550 -31.05 16.19 -4.97
N ILE A 551 -32.04 15.33 -4.67
CA ILE A 551 -32.20 13.98 -5.23
C ILE A 551 -33.34 13.97 -6.25
N GLU A 552 -33.14 14.58 -7.41
CA GLU A 552 -34.13 14.55 -8.50
C GLU A 552 -34.11 13.20 -9.23
N ARG A 553 -32.92 12.60 -9.34
CA ARG A 553 -32.65 11.33 -10.02
C ARG A 553 -32.42 10.24 -8.99
N VAL A 554 -33.27 9.21 -9.02
CA VAL A 554 -33.27 8.11 -8.06
C VAL A 554 -32.44 6.95 -8.61
N GLY A 555 -31.20 6.86 -8.14
CA GLY A 555 -30.27 5.75 -8.36
C GLY A 555 -30.22 4.75 -7.20
N TRP A 556 -31.31 4.55 -6.47
CA TRP A 556 -31.34 3.62 -5.33
C TRP A 556 -31.27 2.17 -5.79
N THR A 557 -30.66 1.32 -4.96
CA THR A 557 -30.41 -0.08 -5.34
C THR A 557 -31.02 -1.03 -4.32
N PRO A 558 -31.81 -2.04 -4.74
CA PRO A 558 -32.31 -3.08 -3.85
C PRO A 558 -31.19 -3.81 -3.10
N SER A 559 -31.48 -4.21 -1.87
CA SER A 559 -30.51 -4.82 -0.95
C SER A 559 -29.79 -6.04 -1.53
N GLU A 560 -30.51 -6.89 -2.26
CA GLU A 560 -29.99 -8.11 -2.90
C GLU A 560 -28.97 -7.77 -3.98
N ARG A 561 -29.20 -6.70 -4.74
CA ARG A 561 -28.32 -6.31 -5.85
C ARG A 561 -26.99 -5.76 -5.35
N ILE A 562 -27.00 -4.99 -4.26
CA ILE A 562 -25.76 -4.57 -3.60
C ILE A 562 -25.03 -5.78 -3.00
N ALA A 563 -25.76 -6.74 -2.42
CA ALA A 563 -25.15 -7.97 -1.89
C ALA A 563 -24.44 -8.76 -3.01
N CYS A 564 -25.11 -8.95 -4.16
CA CYS A 564 -24.50 -9.56 -5.34
C CYS A 564 -23.26 -8.80 -5.81
N LEU A 565 -23.32 -7.47 -5.92
CA LEU A 565 -22.17 -6.65 -6.31
C LEU A 565 -20.95 -6.91 -5.42
N VAL A 566 -21.14 -6.93 -4.10
CA VAL A 566 -20.02 -7.17 -3.16
C VAL A 566 -19.39 -8.55 -3.41
N LEU A 567 -20.21 -9.58 -3.59
CA LEU A 567 -19.74 -10.94 -3.83
C LEU A 567 -19.07 -11.09 -5.21
N GLU A 568 -19.63 -10.47 -6.24
CA GLU A 568 -19.10 -10.47 -7.62
C GLU A 568 -17.77 -9.71 -7.70
N ALA A 569 -17.67 -8.52 -7.11
CA ALA A 569 -16.45 -7.70 -7.10
C ALA A 569 -15.32 -8.34 -6.28
N LEU A 570 -15.65 -9.15 -5.28
CA LEU A 570 -14.69 -9.96 -4.52
C LEU A 570 -14.37 -11.31 -5.19
N GLY A 571 -14.99 -11.60 -6.34
CA GLY A 571 -14.82 -12.84 -7.08
C GLY A 571 -15.30 -14.09 -6.32
N VAL A 572 -16.29 -13.97 -5.44
CA VAL A 572 -16.92 -15.12 -4.75
C VAL A 572 -17.70 -15.99 -5.74
N THR A 573 -18.45 -15.34 -6.63
CA THR A 573 -19.36 -15.96 -7.60
C THR A 573 -18.73 -16.15 -8.98
N GLN A 574 -17.49 -15.68 -9.17
CA GLN A 574 -16.78 -15.72 -10.44
C GLN A 574 -15.27 -15.70 -10.24
N LYS A 575 -14.51 -16.32 -11.14
CA LYS A 575 -13.05 -16.31 -11.09
C LYS A 575 -12.52 -14.97 -11.60
N LEU A 576 -11.94 -14.18 -10.69
CA LEU A 576 -11.30 -12.90 -11.00
C LEU A 576 -9.80 -12.94 -10.65
N THR A 577 -8.99 -12.23 -11.45
CA THR A 577 -7.57 -11.97 -11.14
C THR A 577 -7.45 -11.01 -9.95
N ALA A 578 -6.26 -10.90 -9.35
CA ALA A 578 -6.03 -10.00 -8.22
C ALA A 578 -6.28 -8.53 -8.59
N GLU A 579 -5.91 -8.14 -9.81
CA GLU A 579 -6.02 -6.78 -10.35
C GLU A 579 -7.49 -6.37 -10.49
N ARG A 580 -8.35 -7.31 -10.92
CA ARG A 580 -9.80 -7.09 -11.02
C ARG A 580 -10.50 -7.02 -9.66
N ILE A 581 -9.87 -7.49 -8.58
CA ILE A 581 -10.37 -7.35 -7.19
C ILE A 581 -9.71 -6.15 -6.49
N THR A 582 -8.91 -5.35 -7.20
CA THR A 582 -8.18 -4.23 -6.58
C THR A 582 -8.75 -2.88 -6.99
N GLY A 583 -8.88 -1.97 -6.02
CA GLY A 583 -9.28 -0.59 -6.25
C GLY A 583 -10.72 -0.31 -5.81
N TYR A 584 -11.47 0.40 -6.64
CA TYR A 584 -12.77 0.97 -6.26
C TYR A 584 -13.88 0.55 -7.22
N TYR A 585 -15.08 0.41 -6.65
CA TYR A 585 -16.35 0.28 -7.36
C TYR A 585 -17.40 1.19 -6.72
N HIS A 586 -18.44 1.52 -7.47
CA HIS A 586 -19.59 2.26 -6.95
C HIS A 586 -20.82 1.36 -6.89
N GLY A 587 -21.41 1.26 -5.70
CA GLY A 587 -22.64 0.51 -5.46
C GLY A 587 -23.86 1.41 -5.57
N VAL A 588 -24.05 2.04 -6.73
CA VAL A 588 -25.23 2.85 -7.08
C VAL A 588 -25.95 2.24 -8.28
N ASN A 589 -27.24 2.54 -8.47
CA ASN A 589 -27.98 1.99 -9.61
C ASN A 589 -27.59 2.74 -10.90
N PRO A 590 -27.07 2.05 -11.94
CA PRO A 590 -26.72 2.71 -13.20
C PRO A 590 -27.95 3.14 -14.02
N SER A 591 -29.15 2.70 -13.63
CA SER A 591 -30.42 3.09 -14.23
C SER A 591 -31.22 3.90 -13.22
N GLU A 592 -31.61 5.12 -13.59
CA GLU A 592 -32.30 6.06 -12.70
C GLU A 592 -33.75 6.33 -13.15
N THR A 593 -34.60 6.67 -12.20
CA THR A 593 -35.95 7.23 -12.44
C THR A 593 -36.07 8.61 -11.79
N ALA A 594 -37.07 9.39 -12.18
CA ALA A 594 -37.38 10.66 -11.51
C ALA A 594 -38.22 10.39 -10.25
N TRP A 595 -37.91 11.08 -9.14
CA TRP A 595 -38.73 10.93 -7.92
C TRP A 595 -40.20 11.27 -8.16
N GLY A 596 -40.52 12.25 -9.02
CA GLY A 596 -41.90 12.63 -9.30
C GLY A 596 -42.77 11.45 -9.80
N GLU A 597 -42.20 10.54 -10.59
CA GLU A 597 -42.90 9.32 -11.02
C GLU A 597 -43.18 8.37 -9.85
N LEU A 598 -42.22 8.24 -8.93
CA LEU A 598 -42.37 7.42 -7.72
C LEU A 598 -43.33 8.06 -6.71
N ALA A 599 -43.31 9.39 -6.57
CA ALA A 599 -44.20 10.13 -5.69
C ALA A 599 -45.67 9.93 -6.08
N LEU A 600 -45.98 9.95 -7.38
CA LEU A 600 -47.31 9.62 -7.90
C LEU A 600 -47.71 8.17 -7.57
N ALA A 601 -46.76 7.23 -7.64
CA ALA A 601 -47.02 5.84 -7.26
C ALA A 601 -47.33 5.69 -5.76
N VAL A 602 -46.61 6.42 -4.91
CA VAL A 602 -46.85 6.47 -3.46
C VAL A 602 -48.22 7.08 -3.16
N GLN A 603 -48.56 8.22 -3.79
CA GLN A 603 -49.87 8.84 -3.63
C GLN A 603 -50.99 7.90 -4.08
N ARG A 604 -50.85 7.27 -5.26
CA ARG A 604 -51.83 6.30 -5.78
C ARG A 604 -52.03 5.11 -4.84
N PHE A 605 -50.96 4.61 -4.22
CA PHE A 605 -51.04 3.49 -3.29
C PHE A 605 -51.85 3.82 -2.03
N TYR A 606 -51.66 5.02 -1.47
CA TYR A 606 -52.35 5.43 -0.24
C TYR A 606 -53.68 6.15 -0.45
N GLY A 607 -53.95 6.61 -1.67
CA GLY A 607 -55.16 7.33 -2.05
C GLY A 607 -55.18 8.78 -1.59
N ASP A 608 -56.04 9.58 -2.25
CA ASP A 608 -56.18 11.02 -1.98
C ASP A 608 -56.74 11.30 -0.58
N GLU A 609 -57.40 10.31 0.05
CA GLU A 609 -57.89 10.41 1.43
C GLU A 609 -56.75 10.47 2.46
N ARG A 610 -55.60 9.82 2.18
CA ARG A 610 -54.44 9.80 3.10
C ARG A 610 -53.30 10.69 2.63
N ILE A 611 -53.15 10.89 1.31
CA ILE A 611 -52.18 11.81 0.73
C ILE A 611 -52.92 12.68 -0.30
N SER A 612 -53.51 13.76 0.18
CA SER A 612 -54.39 14.65 -0.60
C SER A 612 -53.67 15.51 -1.64
N LYS A 613 -52.38 15.81 -1.44
CA LYS A 613 -51.62 16.71 -2.31
C LYS A 613 -50.14 16.38 -2.39
N LEU A 614 -49.56 16.67 -3.56
CA LEU A 614 -48.12 16.77 -3.73
C LEU A 614 -47.69 18.22 -3.53
N VAL A 615 -46.64 18.44 -2.74
CA VAL A 615 -46.15 19.78 -2.35
C VAL A 615 -44.68 19.95 -2.71
N SER A 616 -44.14 21.17 -2.62
CA SER A 616 -42.69 21.35 -2.71
C SER A 616 -41.98 20.71 -1.50
N PHE A 617 -40.70 20.36 -1.65
CA PHE A 617 -39.95 19.79 -0.52
C PHE A 617 -39.85 20.78 0.65
N SER A 618 -39.62 22.08 0.38
CA SER A 618 -39.59 23.12 1.41
C SER A 618 -40.94 23.28 2.12
N GLU A 619 -42.06 23.28 1.38
CA GLU A 619 -43.41 23.31 1.99
C GLU A 619 -43.64 22.08 2.88
N TRP A 620 -43.19 20.90 2.45
CA TRP A 620 -43.30 19.69 3.27
C TRP A 620 -42.50 19.79 4.58
N VAL A 621 -41.29 20.36 4.54
CA VAL A 621 -40.46 20.61 5.73
C VAL A 621 -41.14 21.59 6.68
N ASP A 622 -41.81 22.63 6.15
CA ASP A 622 -42.58 23.57 6.96
C ASP A 622 -43.79 22.90 7.63
N LEU A 623 -44.52 22.04 6.91
CA LEU A 623 -45.63 21.24 7.46
C LEU A 623 -45.13 20.31 8.57
N LEU A 624 -43.99 19.66 8.36
CA LEU A 624 -43.35 18.82 9.37
C LEU A 624 -43.02 19.63 10.63
N GLY A 625 -42.43 20.82 10.48
CA GLY A 625 -42.10 21.71 11.59
C GLY A 625 -43.33 22.16 12.40
N LYS A 626 -44.43 22.49 11.73
CA LYS A 626 -45.70 22.85 12.38
C LYS A 626 -46.30 21.69 13.17
N SER A 627 -46.33 20.49 12.58
CA SER A 627 -46.87 19.30 13.24
C SER A 627 -46.13 18.93 14.54
N GLN A 628 -44.84 19.24 14.64
CA GLN A 628 -44.04 19.01 15.83
C GLN A 628 -44.43 19.91 17.01
N ALA A 629 -44.92 21.12 16.74
CA ALA A 629 -45.36 22.07 17.77
C ALA A 629 -46.73 21.69 18.36
N ASP A 630 -47.59 21.04 17.55
CA ASP A 630 -49.00 20.82 17.88
C ASP A 630 -49.29 19.44 18.49
N ASP A 631 -48.48 18.41 18.22
CA ASP A 631 -48.75 17.03 18.65
C ASP A 631 -47.47 16.27 19.09
N THR A 632 -47.18 16.31 20.40
CA THR A 632 -46.05 15.57 21.00
C THR A 632 -46.32 14.07 21.18
N GLN A 633 -47.54 13.58 20.90
CA GLN A 633 -47.94 12.20 21.19
C GLN A 633 -47.82 11.22 20.00
N SER A 634 -47.41 11.66 18.81
CA SER A 634 -47.44 10.83 17.59
C SER A 634 -46.08 10.60 16.90
N LEU A 635 -45.01 10.35 17.67
CA LEU A 635 -43.68 10.00 17.13
C LEU A 635 -43.64 8.72 16.27
N GLU A 636 -44.64 7.85 16.38
CA GLU A 636 -44.77 6.65 15.57
C GLU A 636 -45.43 6.92 14.21
N LYS A 637 -46.46 7.78 14.15
CA LYS A 637 -47.14 8.11 12.88
C LYS A 637 -46.43 9.22 12.11
N ASN A 638 -45.64 10.05 12.79
CA ASN A 638 -44.87 11.15 12.20
C ASN A 638 -43.36 11.00 12.48
N PRO A 639 -42.71 9.92 11.99
CA PRO A 639 -41.32 9.63 12.35
C PRO A 639 -40.29 10.63 11.81
N ALA A 640 -40.62 11.41 10.77
CA ALA A 640 -39.70 12.39 10.18
C ALA A 640 -39.32 13.53 11.13
N VAL A 641 -40.13 13.81 12.17
CA VAL A 641 -39.80 14.83 13.20
C VAL A 641 -38.54 14.48 14.01
N LYS A 642 -37.99 13.27 13.85
CA LYS A 642 -36.71 12.85 14.43
C LYS A 642 -35.49 13.34 13.63
N LEU A 643 -35.69 13.81 12.39
CA LEU A 643 -34.63 14.23 11.47
C LEU A 643 -34.87 15.64 10.86
N PRO A 644 -35.40 16.64 11.60
CA PRO A 644 -35.81 17.91 11.01
C PRO A 644 -34.63 18.69 10.40
N ASP A 645 -33.48 18.71 11.07
CA ASP A 645 -32.28 19.41 10.57
C ASP A 645 -31.69 18.75 9.32
N PHE A 646 -31.83 17.42 9.19
CA PHE A 646 -31.41 16.71 7.99
C PHE A 646 -32.25 17.15 6.78
N TYR A 647 -33.58 17.20 6.93
CA TYR A 647 -34.46 17.63 5.85
C TYR A 647 -34.31 19.12 5.53
N ARG A 648 -34.15 20.00 6.54
CA ARG A 648 -33.82 21.41 6.30
C ARG A 648 -32.51 21.57 5.53
N GLY A 649 -31.48 20.80 5.89
CA GLY A 649 -30.19 20.80 5.19
C GLY A 649 -30.34 20.39 3.72
N MET A 650 -31.19 19.42 3.41
CA MET A 650 -31.50 19.05 2.02
C MET A 650 -32.19 20.19 1.27
N ALA A 651 -33.17 20.86 1.88
CA ALA A 651 -33.87 21.99 1.27
C ALA A 651 -32.89 23.15 0.97
N SER A 652 -32.08 23.55 1.95
CA SER A 652 -31.08 24.61 1.77
C SER A 652 -30.03 24.29 0.71
N ALA A 653 -29.60 23.02 0.61
CA ALA A 653 -28.66 22.61 -0.43
C ALA A 653 -29.27 22.72 -1.84
N HIS A 654 -30.56 22.39 -1.98
CA HIS A 654 -31.29 22.55 -3.24
C HIS A 654 -31.44 24.03 -3.61
N GLU A 655 -31.78 24.89 -2.65
CA GLU A 655 -31.85 26.35 -2.84
C GLU A 655 -30.49 26.95 -3.24
N ALA A 656 -29.39 26.38 -2.75
CA ALA A 656 -28.03 26.73 -3.16
C ALA A 656 -27.62 26.20 -4.55
N GLY A 657 -28.55 25.57 -5.29
CA GLY A 657 -28.31 25.04 -6.64
C GLY A 657 -27.49 23.75 -6.68
N HIS A 658 -27.39 23.00 -5.57
CA HIS A 658 -26.71 21.71 -5.57
C HIS A 658 -27.60 20.62 -6.19
N GLY A 659 -27.07 19.90 -7.18
CA GLY A 659 -27.75 18.77 -7.82
C GLY A 659 -27.26 17.41 -7.36
N SER A 660 -27.82 16.35 -7.95
CA SER A 660 -27.38 14.96 -7.74
C SER A 660 -25.96 14.74 -8.26
N VAL A 661 -25.19 13.89 -7.56
CA VAL A 661 -23.83 13.52 -7.98
C VAL A 661 -23.91 12.41 -9.03
N VAL A 662 -23.13 12.54 -10.11
CA VAL A 662 -23.07 11.54 -11.19
C VAL A 662 -21.85 10.64 -11.00
N PHE A 663 -22.06 9.33 -11.11
CA PHE A 663 -21.02 8.31 -10.90
C PHE A 663 -20.61 7.64 -12.21
N GLU A 664 -19.30 7.51 -12.41
CA GLU A 664 -18.70 6.62 -13.40
C GLU A 664 -18.93 5.17 -12.94
N MET A 665 -19.38 4.30 -13.83
CA MET A 665 -19.84 2.94 -13.47
C MET A 665 -19.31 1.87 -14.42
N THR A 666 -18.28 2.16 -15.22
CA THR A 666 -17.78 1.28 -16.27
C THR A 666 -17.17 0.03 -15.66
N ARG A 667 -16.28 0.16 -14.67
CA ARG A 667 -15.69 -1.00 -13.98
C ARG A 667 -16.77 -1.78 -13.26
N THR A 668 -17.70 -1.11 -12.56
CA THR A 668 -18.81 -1.80 -11.88
C THR A 668 -19.65 -2.61 -12.86
N LYS A 669 -20.09 -2.03 -13.99
CA LYS A 669 -20.91 -2.74 -15.00
C LYS A 669 -20.15 -3.86 -15.72
N GLU A 670 -18.84 -3.73 -15.89
CA GLU A 670 -18.01 -4.79 -16.45
C GLU A 670 -17.81 -5.96 -15.49
N CYS A 671 -17.62 -5.65 -14.20
CA CYS A 671 -17.32 -6.66 -13.19
C CYS A 671 -18.57 -7.36 -12.65
N SER A 672 -19.71 -6.66 -12.59
CA SER A 672 -20.95 -7.13 -12.00
C SER A 672 -22.03 -7.32 -13.06
N PRO A 673 -22.33 -8.56 -13.49
CA PRO A 673 -23.48 -8.86 -14.32
C PRO A 673 -24.78 -8.39 -13.67
N THR A 674 -24.88 -8.50 -12.34
CA THR A 674 -26.02 -8.02 -11.58
C THR A 674 -26.22 -6.52 -11.77
N MET A 675 -25.21 -5.69 -11.54
CA MET A 675 -25.32 -4.25 -11.69
C MET A 675 -25.56 -3.81 -13.13
N LYS A 676 -24.94 -4.49 -14.11
CA LYS A 676 -25.20 -4.25 -15.53
C LYS A 676 -26.67 -4.50 -15.90
N ALA A 677 -27.31 -5.49 -15.27
CA ALA A 677 -28.71 -5.82 -15.47
C ALA A 677 -29.68 -5.03 -14.56
N THR A 678 -29.18 -4.15 -13.68
CA THR A 678 -30.04 -3.37 -12.79
C THR A 678 -30.84 -2.34 -13.58
N ARG A 679 -32.16 -2.38 -13.41
CA ARG A 679 -33.10 -1.41 -13.97
C ARG A 679 -33.44 -0.35 -12.94
N ALA A 680 -33.99 0.76 -13.42
CA ALA A 680 -34.49 1.82 -12.56
C ALA A 680 -35.57 1.27 -11.61
N ILE A 681 -35.70 1.90 -10.44
CA ILE A 681 -36.81 1.59 -9.53
C ILE A 681 -38.12 1.91 -10.26
N THR A 682 -39.03 0.95 -10.32
CA THR A 682 -40.32 1.15 -10.98
C THR A 682 -41.38 1.61 -9.98
N PRO A 683 -42.46 2.27 -10.44
CA PRO A 683 -43.64 2.54 -9.63
C PRO A 683 -44.15 1.31 -8.86
N GLU A 684 -44.14 0.13 -9.48
CA GLU A 684 -44.59 -1.12 -8.88
C GLU A 684 -43.71 -1.54 -7.71
N LEU A 685 -42.38 -1.43 -7.86
CA LEU A 685 -41.44 -1.72 -6.78
C LEU A 685 -41.55 -0.71 -5.63
N MET A 686 -41.83 0.56 -5.94
CA MET A 686 -42.08 1.57 -4.92
C MET A 686 -43.35 1.27 -4.12
N MET A 687 -44.46 0.93 -4.81
CA MET A 687 -45.70 0.50 -4.14
C MET A 687 -45.50 -0.80 -3.34
N HIS A 688 -44.65 -1.71 -3.81
CA HIS A 688 -44.26 -2.91 -3.06
C HIS A 688 -43.63 -2.54 -1.72
N TRP A 689 -42.71 -1.58 -1.69
CA TRP A 689 -42.13 -1.10 -0.42
C TRP A 689 -43.17 -0.40 0.46
N CYS A 690 -44.11 0.37 -0.12
CA CYS A 690 -45.23 0.92 0.65
C CYS A 690 -46.05 -0.18 1.33
N LYS A 691 -46.35 -1.27 0.63
CA LYS A 691 -47.03 -2.45 1.19
C LYS A 691 -46.21 -3.08 2.33
N GLN A 692 -44.90 -3.23 2.18
CA GLN A 692 -44.03 -3.77 3.23
C GLN A 692 -43.94 -2.86 4.46
N TRP A 693 -44.11 -1.55 4.27
CA TRP A 693 -44.15 -0.59 5.36
C TRP A 693 -45.48 -0.56 6.11
N ASP A 694 -46.57 -1.11 5.57
CA ASP A 694 -47.84 -1.29 6.29
C ASP A 694 -48.19 -0.08 7.19
N ILE A 695 -48.18 1.11 6.57
CA ILE A 695 -48.38 2.41 7.23
C ILE A 695 -49.87 2.73 7.31
#